data_AF-A0A925TNF9-F1
#
_entry.id   AF-A0A925TNF9-F1
#
_cell.length_a   1.000
_cell.length_b   1.000
_cell.length_c   1.000
_cell.angle_alpha   90.00
_cell.angle_beta   90.00
_cell.angle_gamma   90.00
#
_symmetry.space_group_name_H-M   'P 1'
#
loop_
_entity.id
_entity.type
_entity.pdbx_description
1 polymer ?
#
loop_
_entity_poly.entity_id
_entity_poly.type
_entity_poly.pdbx_seq_one_letter_code
_entity_poly.pdbx_strand_id
1 'polypeptide(L)'
;LGKAYLIGPGKVLTEISNNQQDDNLNGISDEDYGLHANRRQSKVDLVSGAISEIVLPPVHYVDYIALAAANPTGIPASVAAGSLAFDPLVINQTLYPMIDERRDDGTDNNGNEDGDGRALDATDVRESDQIGLTSFAIGTNGSFQLNLNNIRSEFYARSIPGTFDATTNQIPSSDYMYGTGYFPLAAGQTERFSIALVYGTSAQDVLDNKDIVQQIYDANYNFVRPPTPPTLKVSTDDRRVTLYWDTVAEDYRDEFIRRRLDLPANTNDPRVRNFEGYKILRSTDNNFLDAFTLVGSEGQQGIQPKPVATFDLVNEVSGNFPLNTASLLKQSKGIAYYLGNNSGLQHRFTDTTVVNGKTYFYAVIAYSRGDTGLQIYPPYNSASARSDGRGNYTLGSNVVVVTPAAKTAGYANAAGRQGNLTPAGGPGGQALPVGQGGVSYAVVDAKNLQNKTYRVEFSDIGSDTVDNDGNGKTDGNDLGERVPLTSFYRVLDVTNPAAIDTLIRRNRRPLFTAGSYTELAPNLFGYNGDDEIFDGLYLSLQNELKSIYLPEKSGWTRGSGTDTINAYTVSMKPADSIAFNVVRAVVDSIPIPDDFEIELVETDAATGVAKSDTMKYLQRRTNAVQPPLVLTANGLPVNFRIKNLTTGKPVRFLVLPQATTGGGGVVIGSNTFNIIKICLSANSAVPASGIDTVYSWLLTFAPTSAANRVAPRAGDKFTFRTSKPFRTGDAFTFTTAVPDVSSERAKSVLDRIRVVPNPYIARSAFEPALPAGTTSGRGERRVYFTRVPKESTIRIYSVRGDLIRTLKQDGTDNGQVLWDLRSSEGLDIAFGLYLYHLDAPGVGTTTGKLVLIK
;
A
#
# COMPACT_ATOMS: atom_id res chain seq x y z
N LEU A 1 15.95 -30.11 46.59
CA LEU A 1 16.47 -29.95 47.97
C LEU A 1 15.92 -30.93 49.03
N GLY A 2 15.08 -31.91 48.73
CA GLY A 2 14.70 -32.95 49.71
C GLY A 2 13.99 -32.48 50.98
N LYS A 3 13.70 -31.18 51.11
CA LYS A 3 12.91 -30.58 52.18
C LYS A 3 11.43 -30.71 51.84
N ALA A 4 10.64 -31.23 52.79
CA ALA A 4 9.18 -31.25 52.67
C ALA A 4 8.61 -29.93 53.22
N TYR A 5 7.96 -29.15 52.36
CA TYR A 5 7.27 -27.92 52.76
C TYR A 5 5.78 -28.21 52.94
N LEU A 6 5.25 -27.97 54.14
CA LEU A 6 3.80 -27.99 54.40
C LEU A 6 3.27 -26.56 54.26
N ILE A 7 2.60 -26.29 53.14
CA ILE A 7 2.00 -24.99 52.82
C ILE A 7 0.51 -25.07 53.16
N GLY A 8 0.09 -24.37 54.21
CA GLY A 8 -1.31 -24.23 54.59
C GLY A 8 -1.93 -22.97 53.98
N PRO A 9 -3.27 -22.89 53.85
CA PRO A 9 -3.95 -21.68 53.41
C PRO A 9 -3.55 -20.47 54.28
N GLY A 10 -3.08 -19.39 53.67
CA GLY A 10 -2.69 -18.16 54.37
C GLY A 10 -1.31 -18.20 55.06
N LYS A 11 -0.50 -19.25 54.83
CA LYS A 11 0.88 -19.28 55.31
C LYS A 11 1.72 -18.32 54.46
N VAL A 12 2.29 -17.30 55.10
CA VAL A 12 3.24 -16.39 54.46
C VAL A 12 4.56 -17.13 54.25
N LEU A 13 4.97 -17.26 52.99
CA LEU A 13 6.30 -17.73 52.63
C LEU A 13 7.23 -16.52 52.59
N THR A 14 8.39 -16.64 53.21
CA THR A 14 9.35 -15.55 53.36
C THR A 14 10.65 -15.93 52.69
N GLU A 15 11.15 -15.03 51.87
CA GLU A 15 12.42 -15.17 51.17
C GLU A 15 13.59 -15.28 52.15
N ILE A 16 14.52 -16.20 51.88
CA ILE A 16 15.79 -16.30 52.61
C ILE A 16 16.89 -15.80 51.68
N SER A 17 17.51 -14.68 52.02
CA SER A 17 18.51 -14.06 51.15
C SER A 17 19.75 -14.95 50.90
N ASN A 18 20.28 -14.90 49.67
CA ASN A 18 21.54 -15.50 49.20
C ASN A 18 21.64 -17.05 49.28
N ASN A 19 20.55 -17.79 49.08
CA ASN A 19 20.60 -19.26 49.13
C ASN A 19 20.30 -19.97 47.80
N GLN A 20 20.09 -19.18 46.74
CA GLN A 20 19.80 -19.57 45.35
C GLN A 20 18.57 -20.51 45.22
N GLN A 21 17.63 -20.45 46.17
CA GLN A 21 16.31 -21.04 46.11
C GLN A 21 15.19 -19.98 46.20
N ASP A 22 14.22 -20.10 45.32
CA ASP A 22 12.92 -19.42 45.45
C ASP A 22 12.16 -19.97 46.68
N ASP A 23 12.34 -19.30 47.82
CA ASP A 23 11.76 -19.72 49.12
C ASP A 23 10.36 -19.17 49.35
N ASN A 24 10.03 -18.06 48.69
CA ASN A 24 8.69 -17.48 48.69
C ASN A 24 7.76 -18.15 47.65
N LEU A 25 8.30 -18.98 46.76
CA LEU A 25 7.63 -19.69 45.68
C LEU A 25 6.94 -18.74 44.68
N ASN A 26 7.47 -17.55 44.43
CA ASN A 26 6.92 -16.63 43.43
C ASN A 26 7.36 -16.98 42.00
N GLY A 27 8.18 -18.02 41.83
CA GLY A 27 8.74 -18.45 40.55
C GLY A 27 10.05 -17.76 40.17
N ILE A 28 10.62 -16.93 41.07
CA ILE A 28 11.80 -16.10 40.83
C ILE A 28 12.86 -16.42 41.90
N SER A 29 14.06 -16.83 41.48
CA SER A 29 15.23 -16.91 42.36
C SER A 29 16.08 -15.65 42.19
N ASP A 30 15.76 -14.58 42.92
CA ASP A 30 16.42 -13.26 42.85
C ASP A 30 17.26 -12.93 44.09
N GLU A 31 17.42 -13.89 44.99
CA GLU A 31 17.97 -13.68 46.34
C GLU A 31 19.48 -13.40 46.42
N ASP A 32 20.23 -13.56 45.32
CA ASP A 32 21.68 -13.30 45.25
C ASP A 32 21.96 -12.09 44.35
N TYR A 33 22.08 -10.93 45.00
CA TYR A 33 22.47 -9.67 44.39
C TYR A 33 23.75 -9.80 43.56
N GLY A 34 24.71 -10.64 43.96
CA GLY A 34 25.99 -10.84 43.27
C GLY A 34 25.85 -11.45 41.88
N LEU A 35 24.79 -12.24 41.64
CA LEU A 35 24.49 -12.84 40.33
C LEU A 35 23.92 -11.81 39.34
N HIS A 36 23.25 -10.76 39.84
CA HIS A 36 22.67 -9.68 39.02
C HIS A 36 23.55 -8.42 38.98
N ALA A 37 24.46 -8.23 39.94
CA ALA A 37 25.30 -7.03 40.08
C ALA A 37 26.37 -6.86 38.99
N ASN A 38 26.67 -7.91 38.22
CA ASN A 38 27.68 -7.89 37.17
C ASN A 38 27.07 -7.95 35.76
N ARG A 39 25.86 -7.42 35.56
CA ARG A 39 25.34 -7.21 34.20
C ARG A 39 26.28 -6.24 33.48
N ARG A 40 26.94 -6.70 32.42
CA ARG A 40 27.83 -5.88 31.60
C ARG A 40 27.30 -5.85 30.18
N GLN A 41 27.13 -4.65 29.63
CA GLN A 41 26.85 -4.44 28.21
C GLN A 41 28.14 -4.00 27.52
N SER A 42 28.62 -4.81 26.58
CA SER A 42 29.74 -4.43 25.74
C SER A 42 29.25 -3.58 24.57
N LYS A 43 29.61 -2.31 24.54
CA LYS A 43 29.41 -1.40 23.41
C LYS A 43 30.69 -1.33 22.59
N VAL A 44 30.60 -1.72 21.33
CA VAL A 44 31.68 -1.58 20.37
C VAL A 44 31.51 -0.27 19.62
N ASP A 45 32.51 0.60 19.67
CA ASP A 45 32.63 1.77 18.81
C ASP A 45 33.00 1.32 17.40
N LEU A 46 32.09 1.52 16.45
CA LEU A 46 32.20 1.03 15.07
C LEU A 46 33.24 1.78 14.23
N VAL A 47 33.74 2.93 14.69
CA VAL A 47 34.75 3.72 13.97
C VAL A 47 36.15 3.43 14.50
N SER A 48 36.28 3.27 15.82
CA SER A 48 37.59 3.04 16.47
C SER A 48 37.86 1.57 16.78
N GLY A 49 36.85 0.69 16.72
CA GLY A 49 36.93 -0.71 17.14
C GLY A 49 37.03 -0.90 18.65
N ALA A 50 36.92 0.18 19.44
CA ALA A 50 37.07 0.12 20.88
C ALA A 50 35.84 -0.53 21.53
N ILE A 51 36.08 -1.52 22.40
CA ILE A 51 35.04 -2.15 23.22
C ILE A 51 35.00 -1.42 24.57
N SER A 52 33.83 -0.87 24.90
CA SER A 52 33.54 -0.29 26.21
C SER A 52 32.55 -1.18 26.94
N GLU A 53 32.88 -1.60 28.16
CA GLU A 53 31.95 -2.33 29.03
C GLU A 53 31.20 -1.34 29.92
N ILE A 54 29.88 -1.35 29.83
CA ILE A 54 29.00 -0.60 30.72
C ILE A 54 28.42 -1.59 31.73
N VAL A 55 28.64 -1.33 33.02
CA VAL A 55 27.97 -2.08 34.09
C VAL A 55 26.52 -1.58 34.15
N LEU A 56 25.58 -2.47 33.89
CA LEU A 56 24.15 -2.21 34.00
C LEU A 56 23.69 -2.39 35.46
N PRO A 57 22.62 -1.70 35.88
CA PRO A 57 22.02 -1.93 37.18
C PRO A 57 21.57 -3.41 37.34
N PRO A 58 21.70 -3.98 38.55
CA PRO A 58 21.09 -5.26 38.89
C PRO A 58 19.57 -5.15 38.77
N VAL A 59 18.93 -6.24 38.34
CA VAL A 59 17.46 -6.35 38.24
C VAL A 59 17.01 -7.32 39.33
N HIS A 60 15.97 -6.95 40.08
CA HIS A 60 15.33 -7.78 41.11
C HIS A 60 13.81 -7.54 41.06
N TYR A 61 13.02 -8.49 41.57
CA TYR A 61 11.57 -8.31 41.63
C TYR A 61 11.22 -7.32 42.74
N VAL A 62 10.48 -6.26 42.40
CA VAL A 62 9.95 -5.29 43.37
C VAL A 62 8.44 -5.23 43.23
N ASP A 63 7.71 -5.69 44.26
CA ASP A 63 6.26 -5.49 44.36
C ASP A 63 5.98 -4.03 44.78
N TYR A 64 5.94 -3.14 43.80
CA TYR A 64 5.68 -1.72 44.02
C TYR A 64 4.29 -1.45 44.61
N ILE A 65 3.31 -2.35 44.40
CA ILE A 65 1.94 -2.23 44.92
C ILE A 65 1.93 -2.50 46.43
N ALA A 66 2.55 -3.60 46.88
CA ALA A 66 2.69 -3.89 48.30
C ALA A 66 3.59 -2.87 49.02
N LEU A 67 4.66 -2.41 48.34
CA LEU A 67 5.57 -1.40 48.88
C LEU A 67 4.87 -0.05 49.10
N ALA A 68 4.04 0.37 48.14
CA ALA A 68 3.22 1.58 48.26
C ALA A 68 2.15 1.45 49.35
N ALA A 69 1.52 0.28 49.49
CA ALA A 69 0.55 0.00 50.55
C ALA A 69 1.18 0.01 51.96
N ALA A 70 2.41 -0.48 52.10
CA ALA A 70 3.16 -0.51 53.36
C ALA A 70 3.74 0.85 53.76
N ASN A 71 3.98 1.75 52.79
CA ASN A 71 4.54 3.08 53.02
C ASN A 71 3.61 4.17 52.44
N PRO A 72 2.38 4.32 52.98
CA PRO A 72 1.33 5.16 52.41
C PRO A 72 1.61 6.67 52.52
N THR A 73 2.76 7.08 53.07
CA THR A 73 3.21 8.47 53.16
C THR A 73 4.59 8.68 52.52
N GLY A 74 5.09 7.71 51.76
CA GLY A 74 6.48 7.68 51.25
C GLY A 74 7.44 6.95 52.19
N ILE A 75 8.58 6.49 51.66
CA ILE A 75 9.66 5.88 52.46
C ILE A 75 10.36 7.01 53.25
N PRO A 76 10.56 6.87 54.57
CA PRO A 76 11.23 7.89 55.37
C PRO A 76 12.67 8.15 54.89
N ALA A 77 13.05 9.43 54.73
CA ALA A 77 14.39 9.85 54.31
C ALA A 77 15.54 9.38 55.24
N SER A 78 15.22 8.82 56.41
CA SER A 78 16.19 8.24 57.35
C SER A 78 16.72 6.86 56.93
N VAL A 79 16.22 6.27 55.85
CA VAL A 79 16.81 5.05 55.28
C VAL A 79 18.05 5.45 54.47
N ALA A 80 19.24 5.24 55.05
CA ALA A 80 20.50 5.59 54.42
C ALA A 80 20.66 4.88 53.06
N ALA A 81 21.13 5.61 52.05
CA ALA A 81 21.54 5.04 50.76
C ALA A 81 22.59 3.94 51.02
N GLY A 82 22.21 2.67 50.80
CA GLY A 82 23.00 1.48 51.15
C GLY A 82 22.38 0.58 52.22
N SER A 83 21.20 0.90 52.77
CA SER A 83 20.40 -0.05 53.55
C SER A 83 19.84 -1.13 52.61
N LEU A 84 20.12 -2.39 52.90
CA LEU A 84 19.79 -3.60 52.13
C LEU A 84 18.28 -3.89 51.97
N ALA A 85 17.41 -2.90 52.17
CA ALA A 85 15.95 -3.07 52.19
C ALA A 85 15.22 -2.41 51.00
N PHE A 86 15.83 -1.46 50.28
CA PHE A 86 15.17 -0.75 49.16
C PHE A 86 16.15 -0.34 48.05
N ASP A 87 15.70 -0.35 46.80
CA ASP A 87 16.46 0.12 45.64
C ASP A 87 16.84 1.62 45.81
N PRO A 88 18.12 2.01 45.59
CA PRO A 88 18.55 3.40 45.67
C PRO A 88 17.83 4.38 44.72
N LEU A 89 17.15 3.90 43.66
CA LEU A 89 16.30 4.73 42.78
C LEU A 89 14.93 5.09 43.40
N VAL A 90 14.46 4.33 44.39
CA VAL A 90 13.13 4.50 45.02
C VAL A 90 13.18 5.50 46.19
N ILE A 91 14.37 5.83 46.69
CA ILE A 91 14.56 6.67 47.89
C ILE A 91 14.16 8.15 47.66
N ASN A 92 13.95 8.59 46.42
CA ASN A 92 13.83 10.03 46.10
C ASN A 92 12.50 10.50 45.51
N GLN A 93 11.43 9.70 45.59
CA GLN A 93 10.11 10.12 45.10
C GLN A 93 9.02 9.79 46.13
N THR A 94 8.08 10.73 46.33
CA THR A 94 6.80 10.45 47.00
C THR A 94 6.11 9.31 46.26
N LEU A 95 5.72 8.24 46.96
CA LEU A 95 5.10 7.03 46.39
C LEU A 95 3.62 7.22 45.94
N TYR A 96 3.06 8.43 46.09
CA TYR A 96 1.66 8.76 45.72
C TYR A 96 1.33 8.87 44.22
N PRO A 97 2.25 9.18 43.28
CA PRO A 97 1.97 9.16 41.84
C PRO A 97 1.76 7.73 41.29
N MET A 98 2.12 6.69 42.04
CA MET A 98 2.24 5.31 41.53
C MET A 98 0.91 4.53 41.48
N ILE A 99 -0.25 5.18 41.65
CA ILE A 99 -1.58 4.51 41.68
C ILE A 99 -2.49 4.94 40.52
N ASP A 100 -2.08 5.81 39.60
CA ASP A 100 -2.97 6.20 38.49
C ASP A 100 -2.27 6.38 37.15
N GLU A 101 -2.11 5.28 36.40
CA GLU A 101 -1.81 5.33 34.96
C GLU A 101 -3.01 4.92 34.10
N ARG A 102 -4.23 5.30 34.48
CA ARG A 102 -5.34 5.35 33.53
C ARG A 102 -6.44 6.32 33.94
N ARG A 103 -6.29 7.58 33.54
CA ARG A 103 -7.44 8.49 33.35
C ARG A 103 -7.37 9.27 32.03
N ASP A 104 -8.58 9.56 31.57
CA ASP A 104 -9.08 10.07 30.29
C ASP A 104 -8.64 11.49 29.88
N ASP A 105 -7.62 12.13 30.47
CA ASP A 105 -7.32 13.56 30.23
C ASP A 105 -5.98 13.87 29.54
N GLY A 106 -5.13 12.88 29.27
CA GLY A 106 -4.06 12.99 28.28
C GLY A 106 -2.92 13.95 28.60
N THR A 107 -2.60 14.21 29.88
CA THR A 107 -1.35 14.89 30.25
C THR A 107 -0.69 14.27 31.48
N ASP A 108 0.64 14.16 31.46
CA ASP A 108 1.44 13.92 32.66
C ASP A 108 1.37 15.12 33.62
N ASN A 109 1.53 14.85 34.92
CA ASN A 109 1.48 15.85 35.98
C ASN A 109 2.71 15.80 36.90
N ASN A 110 3.80 15.18 36.44
CA ASN A 110 5.12 15.26 37.08
C ASN A 110 6.02 16.36 36.45
N GLY A 111 5.64 16.94 35.31
CA GLY A 111 6.26 18.15 34.77
C GLY A 111 7.72 18.00 34.31
N ASN A 112 8.17 16.79 33.96
CA ASN A 112 9.44 16.60 33.26
C ASN A 112 9.23 16.00 31.86
N GLU A 113 9.67 16.74 30.83
CA GLU A 113 9.71 16.33 29.42
C GLU A 113 10.80 15.27 29.13
N ASP A 114 10.97 14.29 30.02
CA ASP A 114 11.91 13.21 29.78
C ASP A 114 11.12 12.09 29.10
N GLY A 115 11.18 12.04 27.77
CA GLY A 115 10.44 11.09 26.92
C GLY A 115 10.86 9.62 27.07
N ASP A 116 11.04 9.13 28.29
CA ASP A 116 11.18 7.71 28.60
C ASP A 116 9.86 7.17 29.14
N GLY A 117 8.99 6.69 28.25
CA GLY A 117 7.76 5.97 28.63
C GLY A 117 8.05 4.76 29.52
N ARG A 118 8.23 4.98 30.82
CA ARG A 118 8.37 3.99 31.87
C ARG A 118 7.00 3.83 32.48
N ALA A 119 6.18 3.03 31.80
CA ALA A 119 4.92 2.57 32.33
C ALA A 119 5.21 1.70 33.56
N LEU A 120 4.87 2.20 34.74
CA LEU A 120 4.91 1.42 35.98
C LEU A 120 3.62 0.60 36.07
N ASP A 121 3.54 -0.51 35.34
CA ASP A 121 2.54 -1.56 35.59
C ASP A 121 3.00 -2.43 36.78
N ALA A 122 2.12 -3.26 37.35
CA ALA A 122 2.46 -4.25 38.37
C ALA A 122 3.60 -5.21 37.94
N THR A 123 3.88 -5.22 36.63
CA THR A 123 4.90 -5.99 35.92
C THR A 123 5.41 -5.15 34.74
N ASP A 124 6.29 -4.17 34.96
CA ASP A 124 7.06 -3.55 33.87
C ASP A 124 7.84 -4.64 33.15
N VAL A 125 7.59 -4.91 31.87
CA VAL A 125 8.21 -5.98 31.09
C VAL A 125 9.76 -5.91 31.12
N ARG A 126 10.37 -4.75 31.40
CA ARG A 126 11.84 -4.63 31.55
C ARG A 126 12.36 -5.10 32.91
N GLU A 127 11.53 -5.08 33.94
CA GLU A 127 11.84 -5.50 35.33
C GLU A 127 11.08 -6.77 35.76
N SER A 128 10.09 -7.19 34.96
CA SER A 128 9.20 -8.33 35.13
C SER A 128 9.79 -9.59 34.49
N ASP A 129 10.22 -10.49 35.37
CA ASP A 129 10.23 -11.95 35.19
C ASP A 129 10.98 -12.49 33.96
N GLN A 130 12.28 -12.20 33.92
CA GLN A 130 13.20 -13.23 33.45
C GLN A 130 13.27 -14.32 34.51
N ILE A 131 12.33 -15.26 34.39
CA ILE A 131 12.30 -16.46 35.19
C ILE A 131 13.69 -17.12 35.14
N GLY A 132 14.40 -17.10 36.26
CA GLY A 132 15.74 -17.64 36.37
C GLY A 132 15.76 -19.13 36.03
N LEU A 133 16.79 -19.56 35.31
CA LEU A 133 17.06 -20.98 35.10
C LEU A 133 17.47 -21.59 36.44
N THR A 134 16.61 -22.40 37.05
CA THR A 134 16.90 -23.04 38.35
C THR A 134 17.34 -24.49 38.20
N SER A 135 17.13 -25.09 37.03
CA SER A 135 17.65 -26.42 36.69
C SER A 135 17.93 -26.53 35.20
N PHE A 136 18.97 -27.29 34.85
CA PHE A 136 19.32 -27.59 33.47
C PHE A 136 19.86 -29.01 33.37
N ALA A 137 19.25 -29.82 32.52
CA ALA A 137 19.72 -31.15 32.19
C ALA A 137 19.94 -31.26 30.69
N ILE A 138 21.03 -31.91 30.28
CA ILE A 138 21.36 -32.08 28.87
C ILE A 138 21.88 -33.50 28.64
N GLY A 139 21.34 -34.15 27.62
CA GLY A 139 21.68 -35.52 27.25
C GLY A 139 21.84 -35.68 25.74
N THR A 140 22.31 -36.84 25.30
CA THR A 140 22.26 -37.23 23.88
C THR A 140 20.84 -37.61 23.49
N ASN A 141 20.52 -37.59 22.20
CA ASN A 141 19.23 -38.05 21.66
C ASN A 141 18.76 -39.37 22.31
N GLY A 142 17.60 -39.33 22.97
CA GLY A 142 17.01 -40.48 23.66
C GLY A 142 17.44 -40.66 25.12
N SER A 143 18.22 -39.73 25.69
CA SER A 143 18.60 -39.72 27.12
C SER A 143 17.42 -39.44 28.05
N PHE A 144 16.39 -38.75 27.54
CA PHE A 144 15.17 -38.49 28.27
C PHE A 144 14.07 -39.43 27.77
N GLN A 145 14.05 -40.66 28.28
CA GLN A 145 13.03 -41.64 27.92
C GLN A 145 11.71 -41.31 28.64
N LEU A 146 10.88 -40.49 28.00
CA LEU A 146 9.54 -40.14 28.45
C LEU A 146 8.56 -41.29 28.17
N ASN A 147 8.47 -42.26 29.08
CA ASN A 147 7.41 -43.27 29.05
C ASN A 147 6.22 -42.76 29.90
N LEU A 148 4.97 -42.96 29.46
CA LEU A 148 3.77 -42.54 30.20
C LEU A 148 3.74 -43.07 31.65
N ASN A 149 4.42 -44.18 31.93
CA ASN A 149 4.50 -44.79 33.25
C ASN A 149 5.58 -44.18 34.18
N ASN A 150 6.55 -43.43 33.64
CA ASN A 150 7.67 -42.83 34.39
C ASN A 150 7.90 -41.34 34.08
N ILE A 151 7.03 -40.71 33.27
CA ILE A 151 7.13 -39.29 32.87
C ILE A 151 7.28 -38.38 34.09
N ARG A 152 6.55 -38.68 35.17
CA ARG A 152 6.66 -37.91 36.42
C ARG A 152 8.06 -38.04 37.01
N SER A 153 8.61 -39.25 37.17
CA SER A 153 9.88 -39.41 37.88
C SER A 153 11.07 -38.78 37.16
N GLU A 154 11.18 -38.92 35.83
CA GLU A 154 12.29 -38.31 35.07
C GLU A 154 12.17 -36.79 34.96
N PHE A 155 10.95 -36.27 34.71
CA PHE A 155 10.72 -34.83 34.63
C PHE A 155 10.96 -34.17 35.99
N TYR A 156 10.36 -34.71 37.06
CA TYR A 156 10.55 -34.18 38.42
C TYR A 156 11.99 -34.30 38.89
N ALA A 157 12.73 -35.36 38.56
CA ALA A 157 14.12 -35.52 39.02
C ALA A 157 15.09 -34.54 38.35
N ARG A 158 14.82 -34.17 37.09
CA ARG A 158 15.70 -33.28 36.30
C ARG A 158 15.28 -31.81 36.37
N SER A 159 14.03 -31.52 36.72
CA SER A 159 13.53 -30.17 36.94
C SER A 159 13.63 -29.70 38.40
N ILE A 160 14.39 -30.41 39.26
CA ILE A 160 14.59 -29.99 40.65
C ILE A 160 15.51 -28.77 40.66
N PRO A 161 15.07 -27.62 41.24
CA PRO A 161 15.93 -26.46 41.42
C PRO A 161 17.27 -26.81 42.09
N GLY A 162 18.35 -26.23 41.58
CA GLY A 162 19.74 -26.48 41.97
C GLY A 162 20.44 -27.60 41.19
N THR A 163 19.77 -28.26 40.24
CA THR A 163 20.34 -29.36 39.45
C THR A 163 20.81 -28.85 38.10
N PHE A 164 22.14 -28.75 37.90
CA PHE A 164 22.74 -28.30 36.65
C PHE A 164 23.75 -29.33 36.13
N ASP A 165 23.50 -29.86 34.94
CA ASP A 165 24.46 -30.68 34.22
C ASP A 165 25.58 -29.80 33.66
N ALA A 166 26.83 -30.08 34.05
CA ALA A 166 28.00 -29.44 33.48
C ALA A 166 28.47 -30.24 32.25
N THR A 167 28.37 -29.66 31.05
CA THR A 167 28.91 -30.29 29.84
C THR A 167 30.31 -29.83 29.53
N THR A 168 31.23 -30.78 29.36
CA THR A 168 32.61 -30.53 28.90
C THR A 168 32.86 -30.94 27.45
N ASN A 169 31.88 -31.57 26.78
CA ASN A 169 32.03 -32.09 25.41
C ASN A 169 30.92 -31.62 24.47
N GLN A 170 31.28 -31.40 23.20
CA GLN A 170 30.32 -31.11 22.14
C GLN A 170 29.39 -32.32 21.90
N ILE A 171 28.09 -32.13 22.15
CA ILE A 171 27.07 -33.15 21.90
C ILE A 171 26.41 -32.82 20.54
N PRO A 172 26.63 -33.61 19.47
CA PRO A 172 26.16 -33.27 18.11
C PRO A 172 24.64 -33.40 17.92
N SER A 173 23.95 -34.12 18.79
CA SER A 173 22.48 -34.21 18.83
C SER A 173 22.06 -34.36 20.28
N SER A 174 21.69 -33.23 20.89
CA SER A 174 21.33 -33.15 22.30
C SER A 174 19.83 -32.94 22.48
N ASP A 175 19.32 -33.58 23.52
CA ASP A 175 18.07 -33.18 24.13
C ASP A 175 18.43 -32.32 25.34
N TYR A 176 17.66 -31.28 25.62
CA TYR A 176 17.82 -30.45 26.83
C TYR A 176 16.49 -30.28 27.55
N MET A 177 16.55 -30.25 28.87
CA MET A 177 15.44 -29.90 29.76
C MET A 177 15.90 -28.75 30.64
N TYR A 178 15.06 -27.74 30.77
CA TYR A 178 15.29 -26.63 31.67
C TYR A 178 14.06 -26.42 32.53
N GLY A 179 14.30 -26.03 33.78
CA GLY A 179 13.26 -25.75 34.75
C GLY A 179 13.42 -24.37 35.35
N THR A 180 12.28 -23.81 35.71
CA THR A 180 12.16 -22.67 36.60
C THR A 180 11.78 -23.16 38.00
N GLY A 181 12.02 -22.33 39.02
CA GLY A 181 11.61 -22.57 40.40
C GLY A 181 10.14 -23.01 40.53
N TYR A 182 9.79 -23.50 41.72
CA TYR A 182 8.43 -23.94 41.98
C TYR A 182 7.55 -22.72 42.26
N PHE A 183 6.43 -22.58 41.55
CA PHE A 183 5.43 -21.55 41.85
C PHE A 183 4.05 -22.19 42.09
N PRO A 184 3.22 -21.63 43.00
CA PRO A 184 1.88 -22.12 43.25
C PRO A 184 0.96 -21.70 42.09
N LEU A 185 0.29 -22.68 41.49
CA LEU A 185 -0.79 -22.42 40.53
C LEU A 185 -2.12 -22.86 41.15
N ALA A 186 -2.93 -21.90 41.58
CA ALA A 186 -4.23 -22.19 42.18
C ALA A 186 -5.20 -22.76 41.13
N ALA A 187 -6.17 -23.55 41.57
CA ALA A 187 -7.19 -24.11 40.68
C ALA A 187 -7.97 -22.97 39.99
N GLY A 188 -7.91 -22.91 38.66
CA GLY A 188 -8.54 -21.87 37.84
C GLY A 188 -7.67 -20.64 37.55
N GLN A 189 -6.49 -20.53 38.15
CA GLN A 189 -5.51 -19.49 37.83
C GLN A 189 -4.92 -19.72 36.44
N THR A 190 -4.70 -18.64 35.68
CA THR A 190 -4.11 -18.68 34.34
C THR A 190 -2.84 -17.87 34.35
N GLU A 191 -1.73 -18.50 33.97
CA GLU A 191 -0.43 -17.84 33.78
C GLU A 191 -0.05 -17.77 32.30
N ARG A 192 0.71 -16.73 31.93
CA ARG A 192 1.23 -16.55 30.57
C ARG A 192 2.73 -16.76 30.58
N PHE A 193 3.24 -17.53 29.62
CA PHE A 193 4.67 -17.74 29.43
C PHE A 193 5.08 -17.38 28.01
N SER A 194 6.31 -16.91 27.88
CA SER A 194 6.91 -16.56 26.60
C SER A 194 8.21 -17.31 26.41
N ILE A 195 8.39 -17.92 25.24
CA ILE A 195 9.58 -18.71 24.91
C ILE A 195 10.16 -18.16 23.61
N ALA A 196 11.46 -17.89 23.60
CA ALA A 196 12.20 -17.52 22.40
C ALA A 196 13.25 -18.59 22.06
N LEU A 197 13.29 -19.00 20.80
CA LEU A 197 14.32 -19.88 20.27
C LEU A 197 15.27 -19.03 19.42
N VAL A 198 16.50 -18.86 19.91
CA VAL A 198 17.51 -18.03 19.26
C VAL A 198 18.51 -18.94 18.53
N TYR A 199 18.58 -18.79 17.21
CA TYR A 199 19.51 -19.51 16.34
C TYR A 199 20.50 -18.53 15.73
N GLY A 200 21.68 -19.01 15.34
CA GLY A 200 22.66 -18.22 14.61
C GLY A 200 23.70 -19.11 13.96
N THR A 201 24.33 -18.62 12.90
CA THR A 201 25.39 -19.37 12.19
C THR A 201 26.76 -19.25 12.87
N SER A 202 26.90 -18.29 13.79
CA SER A 202 28.08 -18.06 14.63
C SER A 202 27.66 -17.66 16.05
N ALA A 203 28.59 -17.73 17.01
CA ALA A 203 28.32 -17.30 18.39
C ALA A 203 27.91 -15.82 18.47
N GLN A 204 28.52 -14.95 17.65
CA GLN A 204 28.16 -13.54 17.57
C GLN A 204 26.73 -13.34 17.04
N ASP A 205 26.36 -14.07 15.98
CA ASP A 205 25.00 -14.00 15.40
C ASP A 205 23.92 -14.48 16.39
N VAL A 206 24.23 -15.46 17.26
CA VAL A 206 23.32 -15.85 18.36
C VAL A 206 23.17 -14.72 19.37
N LEU A 207 24.25 -14.02 19.74
CA LEU A 207 24.18 -12.89 20.67
C LEU A 207 23.41 -11.70 20.06
N ASP A 208 23.64 -11.40 18.78
CA ASP A 208 22.92 -10.34 18.07
C ASP A 208 21.42 -10.66 17.94
N ASN A 209 21.08 -11.92 17.64
CA ASN A 209 19.68 -12.35 17.59
C ASN A 209 19.03 -12.36 18.99
N LYS A 210 19.78 -12.66 20.05
CA LYS A 210 19.32 -12.52 21.44
C LYS A 210 18.99 -11.05 21.75
N ASP A 211 19.86 -10.11 21.38
CA ASP A 211 19.62 -8.68 21.59
C ASP A 211 18.33 -8.21 20.90
N ILE A 212 18.04 -8.71 19.70
CA ILE A 212 16.78 -8.43 18.98
C ILE A 212 15.58 -9.02 19.74
N VAL A 213 15.67 -10.26 20.22
CA VAL A 213 14.59 -10.89 21.01
C VAL A 213 14.30 -10.10 22.28
N GLN A 214 15.35 -9.62 22.96
CA GLN A 214 15.19 -8.78 24.14
C GLN A 214 14.44 -7.48 23.80
N GLN A 215 14.76 -6.83 22.68
CA GLN A 215 14.04 -5.63 22.24
C GLN A 215 12.55 -5.90 21.95
N ILE A 216 12.21 -7.09 21.41
CA ILE A 216 10.81 -7.49 21.17
C ILE A 216 10.07 -7.69 22.50
N TYR A 217 10.73 -8.32 23.47
CA TYR A 217 10.20 -8.51 24.82
C TYR A 217 9.96 -7.16 25.49
N ASP A 218 10.97 -6.29 25.51
CA ASP A 218 10.90 -4.94 26.09
C ASP A 218 9.86 -4.04 25.40
N ALA A 219 9.48 -4.37 24.16
CA ALA A 219 8.40 -3.71 23.41
C ALA A 219 7.01 -4.34 23.66
N ASN A 220 6.88 -5.24 24.65
CA ASN A 220 5.66 -5.96 25.00
C ASN A 220 4.99 -6.64 23.79
N TYR A 221 5.80 -7.28 22.94
CA TYR A 221 5.34 -7.93 21.70
C TYR A 221 4.61 -7.01 20.72
N ASN A 222 4.72 -5.69 20.92
CA ASN A 222 4.12 -4.70 20.06
C ASN A 222 5.21 -4.19 19.11
N PHE A 223 5.10 -4.55 17.85
CA PHE A 223 6.05 -4.17 16.81
C PHE A 223 5.31 -3.75 15.56
N VAL A 224 6.01 -2.99 14.72
CA VAL A 224 5.53 -2.59 13.40
C VAL A 224 5.15 -3.81 12.59
N ARG A 225 4.02 -3.73 11.91
CA ARG A 225 3.58 -4.82 11.02
C ARG A 225 3.75 -4.37 9.58
N PRO A 226 4.08 -5.29 8.66
CA PRO A 226 4.07 -4.96 7.25
C PRO A 226 2.64 -4.61 6.81
N PRO A 227 2.49 -3.86 5.71
CA PRO A 227 1.18 -3.57 5.14
C PRO A 227 0.39 -4.84 4.85
N THR A 228 -0.94 -4.76 4.89
CA THR A 228 -1.82 -5.91 4.59
C THR A 228 -1.40 -6.59 3.27
N PRO A 229 -1.16 -7.93 3.24
CA PRO A 229 -0.77 -8.62 2.01
C PRO A 229 -1.82 -8.47 0.91
N PRO A 230 -1.44 -8.02 -0.31
CA PRO A 230 -2.37 -7.88 -1.41
C PRO A 230 -2.84 -9.25 -1.91
N THR A 231 -4.04 -9.30 -2.48
CA THR A 231 -4.59 -10.52 -3.11
C THR A 231 -4.07 -10.65 -4.53
N LEU A 232 -3.14 -11.57 -4.76
CA LEU A 232 -2.53 -11.81 -6.06
C LEU A 232 -3.33 -12.81 -6.89
N LYS A 233 -3.60 -12.44 -8.13
CA LYS A 233 -4.20 -13.29 -9.17
C LYS A 233 -3.32 -13.32 -10.40
N VAL A 234 -3.57 -14.29 -11.28
CA VAL A 234 -2.70 -14.56 -12.42
C VAL A 234 -3.46 -15.12 -13.61
N SER A 235 -3.06 -14.67 -14.78
CA SER A 235 -3.48 -15.16 -16.09
C SER A 235 -2.26 -15.65 -16.87
N THR A 236 -2.37 -16.81 -17.51
CA THR A 236 -1.26 -17.44 -18.24
C THR A 236 -1.58 -17.62 -19.71
N ASP A 237 -0.55 -17.48 -20.53
CA ASP A 237 -0.59 -17.62 -21.98
C ASP A 237 0.78 -18.07 -22.54
N ASP A 238 0.89 -18.21 -23.87
CA ASP A 238 2.09 -18.65 -24.56
C ASP A 238 3.31 -17.75 -24.27
N ARG A 239 4.26 -18.28 -23.49
CA ARG A 239 5.47 -17.60 -23.00
C ARG A 239 5.17 -16.30 -22.26
N ARG A 240 4.03 -16.26 -21.58
CA ARG A 240 3.55 -15.05 -20.92
C ARG A 240 2.81 -15.37 -19.63
N VAL A 241 3.16 -14.67 -18.57
CA VAL A 241 2.43 -14.65 -17.30
C VAL A 241 2.05 -13.21 -17.01
N THR A 242 0.76 -12.95 -16.80
CA THR A 242 0.26 -11.64 -16.38
C THR A 242 -0.28 -11.75 -14.96
N LEU A 243 0.42 -11.09 -14.04
CA LEU A 243 0.06 -10.94 -12.64
C LEU A 243 -0.80 -9.71 -12.45
N TYR A 244 -1.70 -9.76 -11.49
CA TYR A 244 -2.50 -8.63 -11.09
C TYR A 244 -3.03 -8.75 -9.66
N TRP A 245 -3.18 -7.64 -8.95
CA TRP A 245 -3.51 -7.65 -7.51
C TRP A 245 -4.42 -6.49 -7.09
N ASP A 246 -4.98 -6.57 -5.88
CA ASP A 246 -5.84 -5.53 -5.29
C ASP A 246 -5.03 -4.44 -4.56
N THR A 247 -5.71 -3.38 -4.12
CA THR A 247 -5.07 -2.20 -3.50
C THR A 247 -5.12 -2.21 -1.96
N VAL A 248 -5.49 -3.33 -1.33
CA VAL A 248 -5.76 -3.40 0.11
C VAL A 248 -4.56 -2.98 0.98
N ALA A 249 -3.35 -3.11 0.45
CA ALA A 249 -2.13 -2.70 1.14
C ALA A 249 -1.97 -1.17 1.27
N GLU A 250 -2.56 -0.39 0.36
CA GLU A 250 -2.40 1.07 0.28
C GLU A 250 -3.21 1.82 1.35
N ASP A 251 -4.29 1.20 1.83
CA ASP A 251 -5.13 1.74 2.90
C ASP A 251 -4.65 1.31 4.30
N TYR A 252 -3.53 0.60 4.38
CA TYR A 252 -2.96 0.14 5.63
C TYR A 252 -2.57 1.29 6.58
N ARG A 253 -2.85 1.10 7.86
CA ARG A 253 -2.53 2.01 8.96
C ARG A 253 -1.80 1.24 10.04
N ASP A 254 -0.62 1.72 10.42
CA ASP A 254 0.20 1.09 11.44
C ASP A 254 -0.27 1.51 12.85
N GLU A 255 -0.99 0.61 13.51
CA GLU A 255 -1.49 0.81 14.88
C GLU A 255 -0.37 0.94 15.92
N PHE A 256 0.79 0.34 15.69
CA PHE A 256 1.93 0.47 16.59
C PHE A 256 2.45 1.91 16.57
N ILE A 257 2.69 2.46 15.37
CA ILE A 257 3.14 3.85 15.22
C ILE A 257 2.08 4.83 15.75
N ARG A 258 0.79 4.58 15.46
CA ARG A 258 -0.32 5.41 15.94
C ARG A 258 -0.33 5.52 17.47
N ARG A 259 -0.24 4.38 18.17
CA ARG A 259 -0.24 4.33 19.63
C ARG A 259 1.03 4.93 20.23
N ARG A 260 2.18 4.70 19.59
CA ARG A 260 3.48 5.23 20.04
C ARG A 260 3.56 6.76 19.97
N LEU A 261 2.82 7.37 19.06
CA LEU A 261 2.77 8.82 18.88
C LEU A 261 1.54 9.47 19.54
N ASP A 262 0.74 8.70 20.29
CA ASP A 262 -0.53 9.11 20.90
C ASP A 262 -1.48 9.84 19.92
N LEU A 263 -1.64 9.26 18.72
CA LEU A 263 -2.47 9.87 17.68
C LEU A 263 -3.90 9.33 17.69
N PRO A 264 -4.91 10.17 17.36
CA PRO A 264 -6.31 9.74 17.24
C PRO A 264 -6.49 8.58 16.26
N ALA A 265 -7.50 7.73 16.50
CA ALA A 265 -7.78 6.54 15.68
C ALA A 265 -7.93 6.83 14.17
N ASN A 266 -8.48 8.00 13.82
CA ASN A 266 -8.72 8.42 12.44
C ASN A 266 -7.62 9.33 11.87
N THR A 267 -6.44 9.40 12.52
CA THR A 267 -5.34 10.27 12.07
C THR A 267 -4.90 9.94 10.65
N ASN A 268 -4.59 10.95 9.84
CA ASN A 268 -3.99 10.77 8.51
C ASN A 268 -2.47 11.01 8.50
N ASP A 269 -1.83 10.94 9.67
CA ASP A 269 -0.38 11.14 9.78
C ASP A 269 0.40 10.21 8.82
N PRO A 270 1.35 10.74 8.03
CA PRO A 270 2.10 9.97 7.03
C PRO A 270 2.98 8.87 7.65
N ARG A 271 3.32 8.97 8.94
CA ARG A 271 4.05 7.93 9.68
C ARG A 271 3.15 6.74 10.04
N VAL A 272 1.85 6.98 10.23
CA VAL A 272 0.85 5.92 10.45
C VAL A 272 0.43 5.28 9.12
N ARG A 273 0.21 6.09 8.08
CA ARG A 273 -0.02 5.60 6.71
C ARG A 273 1.31 5.41 5.99
N ASN A 274 2.05 4.38 6.39
CA ASN A 274 3.45 4.19 5.99
C ASN A 274 3.67 3.29 4.76
N PHE A 275 2.62 2.90 4.02
CA PHE A 275 2.77 2.16 2.76
C PHE A 275 3.61 2.96 1.75
N GLU A 276 4.53 2.28 1.05
CA GLU A 276 5.41 2.92 0.06
C GLU A 276 5.33 2.29 -1.34
N GLY A 277 5.21 0.96 -1.44
CA GLY A 277 5.14 0.32 -2.75
C GLY A 277 5.04 -1.20 -2.75
N TYR A 278 5.17 -1.76 -3.96
CA TYR A 278 5.14 -3.19 -4.27
C TYR A 278 6.44 -3.67 -4.92
N LYS A 279 6.86 -4.88 -4.57
CA LYS A 279 7.95 -5.62 -5.22
C LYS A 279 7.45 -6.96 -5.74
N ILE A 280 7.79 -7.28 -6.98
CA ILE A 280 7.40 -8.54 -7.61
C ILE A 280 8.57 -9.51 -7.56
N LEU A 281 8.39 -10.63 -6.88
CA LEU A 281 9.34 -11.72 -6.87
C LEU A 281 8.94 -12.80 -7.86
N ARG A 282 9.96 -13.42 -8.45
CA ARG A 282 9.82 -14.64 -9.25
C ARG A 282 10.83 -15.64 -8.76
N SER A 283 10.35 -16.86 -8.52
CA SER A 283 11.17 -17.98 -8.11
C SER A 283 10.83 -19.22 -8.93
N THR A 284 11.80 -20.12 -9.06
CA THR A 284 11.59 -21.48 -9.55
C THR A 284 11.54 -22.53 -8.44
N ASP A 285 11.71 -22.08 -7.20
CA ASP A 285 11.69 -22.87 -5.97
C ASP A 285 10.50 -22.41 -5.10
N ASN A 286 9.82 -23.34 -4.43
CA ASN A 286 8.68 -23.00 -3.60
C ASN A 286 9.08 -22.21 -2.32
N ASN A 287 10.33 -22.30 -1.90
CA ASN A 287 10.89 -21.57 -0.75
C ASN A 287 11.49 -20.21 -1.12
N PHE A 288 11.38 -19.79 -2.39
CA PHE A 288 11.89 -18.49 -2.87
C PHE A 288 13.40 -18.26 -2.67
N LEU A 289 14.20 -19.32 -2.47
CA LEU A 289 15.63 -19.20 -2.17
C LEU A 289 16.44 -18.48 -3.27
N ASP A 290 16.03 -18.60 -4.53
CA ASP A 290 16.65 -17.89 -5.68
C ASP A 290 16.19 -16.42 -5.82
N ALA A 291 15.09 -16.05 -5.14
CA ALA A 291 14.53 -14.71 -5.12
C ALA A 291 15.03 -13.88 -3.92
N PHE A 292 15.79 -14.49 -3.01
CA PHE A 292 16.42 -13.83 -1.88
C PHE A 292 17.93 -14.11 -1.88
N THR A 293 18.74 -13.14 -2.28
CA THR A 293 20.19 -13.31 -2.31
C THR A 293 20.88 -12.00 -1.98
N LEU A 294 21.27 -11.79 -0.72
CA LEU A 294 22.32 -10.84 -0.37
C LEU A 294 23.15 -11.40 0.81
N VAL A 295 24.41 -10.99 0.84
CA VAL A 295 25.35 -11.28 1.93
C VAL A 295 25.48 -9.98 2.71
N GLY A 296 25.20 -10.02 4.02
CA GLY A 296 25.37 -8.90 4.94
C GLY A 296 26.80 -8.39 4.98
N SER A 297 26.99 -7.20 5.55
CA SER A 297 28.31 -6.57 5.65
C SER A 297 29.35 -7.42 6.39
N GLU A 298 28.91 -8.34 7.24
CA GLU A 298 29.76 -9.26 8.03
C GLU A 298 29.77 -10.70 7.50
N GLY A 299 29.35 -10.94 6.26
CA GLY A 299 29.33 -12.29 5.67
C GLY A 299 28.16 -13.17 6.12
N GLN A 300 27.29 -12.66 6.99
CA GLN A 300 26.02 -13.30 7.38
C GLN A 300 25.03 -13.31 6.21
N GLN A 301 24.16 -14.32 6.07
CA GLN A 301 23.13 -14.30 5.03
C GLN A 301 22.10 -13.22 5.34
N GLY A 302 22.14 -12.11 4.60
CA GLY A 302 21.18 -11.02 4.69
C GLY A 302 20.07 -11.22 3.66
N ILE A 303 18.85 -11.50 4.10
CA ILE A 303 17.73 -11.80 3.20
C ILE A 303 17.13 -10.48 2.70
N GLN A 304 17.52 -10.05 1.50
CA GLN A 304 16.73 -9.05 0.76
C GLN A 304 16.09 -9.63 -0.49
N PRO A 305 14.86 -9.20 -0.80
CA PRO A 305 14.20 -9.57 -2.03
C PRO A 305 14.98 -9.08 -3.23
N LYS A 306 15.16 -9.96 -4.22
CA LYS A 306 15.62 -9.64 -5.57
C LYS A 306 14.41 -9.51 -6.50
N PRO A 307 13.77 -8.33 -6.59
CA PRO A 307 12.57 -8.16 -7.40
C PRO A 307 12.88 -8.24 -8.90
N VAL A 308 11.91 -8.75 -9.66
CA VAL A 308 11.86 -8.64 -11.13
C VAL A 308 11.31 -7.28 -11.54
N ALA A 309 10.45 -6.68 -10.70
CA ALA A 309 9.92 -5.34 -10.87
C ALA A 309 9.63 -4.68 -9.50
N THR A 310 9.78 -3.37 -9.43
CA THR A 310 9.47 -2.54 -8.25
C THR A 310 8.57 -1.39 -8.70
N PHE A 311 7.52 -1.12 -7.92
CA PHE A 311 6.55 -0.05 -8.14
C PHE A 311 6.36 0.71 -6.83
N ASP A 312 6.59 2.00 -6.84
CA ASP A 312 6.62 2.84 -5.63
C ASP A 312 5.89 4.15 -5.83
N LEU A 313 5.42 4.75 -4.74
CA LEU A 313 4.75 6.05 -4.77
C LEU A 313 5.66 7.12 -5.39
N VAL A 314 5.07 8.06 -6.13
CA VAL A 314 5.82 9.22 -6.66
C VAL A 314 5.83 10.29 -5.58
N ASN A 315 6.86 10.30 -4.74
CA ASN A 315 7.00 11.21 -3.61
C ASN A 315 8.48 11.56 -3.36
N GLU A 316 8.80 12.06 -2.16
CA GLU A 316 10.18 12.41 -1.77
C GLU A 316 10.99 11.21 -1.23
N VAL A 317 10.33 10.08 -0.98
CA VAL A 317 10.90 8.84 -0.45
C VAL A 317 11.38 7.96 -1.60
N SER A 318 12.70 7.86 -1.79
CA SER A 318 13.28 7.04 -2.85
C SER A 318 14.71 6.60 -2.51
N GLY A 319 15.27 5.70 -3.30
CA GLY A 319 16.64 5.22 -3.12
C GLY A 319 16.77 4.24 -1.95
N ASN A 320 17.91 4.27 -1.26
CA ASN A 320 18.19 3.39 -0.14
C ASN A 320 17.71 4.01 1.16
N PHE A 321 16.99 3.23 1.98
CA PHE A 321 16.60 3.63 3.32
C PHE A 321 17.84 3.98 4.17
N PRO A 322 17.88 5.18 4.77
CA PRO A 322 19.04 5.63 5.53
C PRO A 322 19.23 4.87 6.84
N LEU A 323 20.42 4.29 7.03
CA LEU A 323 20.83 3.60 8.25
C LEU A 323 21.66 4.54 9.15
N ASN A 324 21.00 5.58 9.66
CA ASN A 324 21.65 6.67 10.39
C ASN A 324 21.83 6.42 11.91
N THR A 325 21.35 5.30 12.44
CA THR A 325 21.49 4.93 13.86
C THR A 325 22.06 3.52 14.02
N ALA A 326 22.72 3.28 15.16
CA ALA A 326 23.25 1.95 15.50
C ALA A 326 22.15 0.88 15.57
N SER A 327 20.95 1.24 16.06
CA SER A 327 19.79 0.34 16.09
C SER A 327 19.38 -0.12 14.69
N LEU A 328 19.30 0.81 13.73
CA LEU A 328 18.93 0.50 12.35
C LEU A 328 19.99 -0.35 11.65
N LEU A 329 21.28 -0.07 11.88
CA LEU A 329 22.38 -0.87 11.35
C LEU A 329 22.35 -2.32 11.85
N LYS A 330 22.04 -2.52 13.14
CA LYS A 330 21.88 -3.85 13.75
C LYS A 330 20.66 -4.57 13.19
N GLN A 331 19.49 -3.92 13.16
CA GLN A 331 18.26 -4.50 12.61
C GLN A 331 18.42 -4.91 11.15
N SER A 332 19.15 -4.13 10.36
CA SER A 332 19.32 -4.37 8.92
C SER A 332 20.52 -5.25 8.57
N LYS A 333 21.31 -5.69 9.57
CA LYS A 333 22.62 -6.34 9.39
C LYS A 333 23.51 -5.61 8.36
N GLY A 334 23.49 -4.28 8.42
CA GLY A 334 24.26 -3.39 7.53
C GLY A 334 23.71 -3.23 6.10
N ILE A 335 22.58 -3.86 5.74
CA ILE A 335 22.02 -3.76 4.38
C ILE A 335 20.85 -2.75 4.35
N ALA A 336 21.02 -1.67 3.61
CA ALA A 336 19.95 -0.69 3.40
C ALA A 336 18.83 -1.27 2.53
N TYR A 337 17.57 -1.02 2.89
CA TYR A 337 16.43 -1.43 2.07
C TYR A 337 16.25 -0.47 0.90
N TYR A 338 16.21 -0.97 -0.34
CA TYR A 338 15.93 -0.13 -1.49
C TYR A 338 14.43 0.17 -1.62
N LEU A 339 14.04 1.43 -1.44
CA LEU A 339 12.65 1.91 -1.39
C LEU A 339 12.03 2.19 -2.77
N GLY A 340 12.83 2.28 -3.84
CA GLY A 340 12.35 2.53 -5.20
C GLY A 340 12.93 3.79 -5.83
N ASN A 341 12.32 4.25 -6.93
CA ASN A 341 12.82 5.33 -7.80
C ASN A 341 11.69 6.30 -8.24
N ASN A 342 10.60 6.39 -7.50
CA ASN A 342 9.39 7.13 -7.85
C ASN A 342 8.79 6.67 -9.18
N SER A 343 8.66 5.36 -9.36
CA SER A 343 8.19 4.74 -10.61
C SER A 343 6.66 4.82 -10.81
N GLY A 344 5.91 5.11 -9.75
CA GLY A 344 4.46 5.06 -9.74
C GLY A 344 3.93 3.67 -9.41
N LEU A 345 2.79 3.62 -8.71
CA LEU A 345 2.12 2.36 -8.41
C LEU A 345 1.52 1.75 -9.68
N GLN A 346 1.56 0.43 -9.75
CA GLN A 346 0.92 -0.39 -10.78
C GLN A 346 0.26 -1.56 -10.08
N HIS A 347 -0.82 -2.10 -10.66
CA HIS A 347 -1.54 -3.27 -10.11
C HIS A 347 -1.54 -4.45 -11.07
N ARG A 348 -0.69 -4.37 -12.10
CA ARG A 348 -0.53 -5.37 -13.14
C ARG A 348 0.91 -5.45 -13.59
N PHE A 349 1.39 -6.67 -13.80
CA PHE A 349 2.72 -6.91 -14.38
C PHE A 349 2.67 -8.08 -15.36
N THR A 350 3.41 -7.97 -16.47
CA THR A 350 3.51 -9.05 -17.45
C THR A 350 4.95 -9.50 -17.60
N ASP A 351 5.23 -10.75 -17.26
CA ASP A 351 6.50 -11.42 -17.52
C ASP A 351 6.44 -12.19 -18.84
N THR A 352 7.28 -11.79 -19.81
CA THR A 352 7.45 -12.43 -21.12
C THR A 352 8.72 -13.28 -21.22
N THR A 353 9.52 -13.33 -20.14
CA THR A 353 10.78 -14.09 -20.09
C THR A 353 10.56 -15.54 -19.64
N VAL A 354 9.32 -15.92 -19.35
CA VAL A 354 8.93 -17.25 -18.91
C VAL A 354 8.98 -18.28 -20.05
N VAL A 355 9.21 -19.53 -19.67
CA VAL A 355 9.22 -20.67 -20.60
C VAL A 355 8.01 -21.56 -20.32
N ASN A 356 7.24 -21.87 -21.35
CA ASN A 356 6.06 -22.73 -21.23
C ASN A 356 6.40 -24.10 -20.64
N GLY A 357 5.53 -24.66 -19.79
CA GLY A 357 5.72 -25.98 -19.19
C GLY A 357 6.69 -26.00 -18.01
N LYS A 358 7.37 -24.89 -17.68
CA LYS A 358 8.13 -24.73 -16.44
C LYS A 358 7.26 -24.07 -15.38
N THR A 359 7.29 -24.59 -14.15
CA THR A 359 6.55 -24.01 -13.02
C THR A 359 7.32 -22.84 -12.41
N TYR A 360 6.61 -21.74 -12.16
CA TYR A 360 7.12 -20.54 -11.52
C TYR A 360 6.25 -20.17 -10.33
N PHE A 361 6.89 -19.66 -9.28
CA PHE A 361 6.26 -19.04 -8.13
C PHE A 361 6.42 -17.54 -8.23
N TYR A 362 5.32 -16.80 -8.13
CA TYR A 362 5.33 -15.35 -8.10
C TYR A 362 4.77 -14.85 -6.78
N ALA A 363 5.36 -13.78 -6.25
CA ALA A 363 4.86 -13.10 -5.07
C ALA A 363 4.84 -11.58 -5.28
N VAL A 364 3.80 -10.92 -4.77
CA VAL A 364 3.75 -9.45 -4.70
C VAL A 364 3.91 -9.04 -3.25
N ILE A 365 4.99 -8.34 -2.95
CA ILE A 365 5.34 -7.92 -1.60
C ILE A 365 5.05 -6.43 -1.48
N ALA A 366 4.07 -6.07 -0.66
CA ALA A 366 3.91 -4.69 -0.19
C ALA A 366 4.94 -4.37 0.90
N TYR A 367 5.50 -3.17 0.88
CA TYR A 367 6.45 -2.69 1.87
C TYR A 367 6.09 -1.27 2.33
N SER A 368 6.54 -0.96 3.53
CA SER A 368 6.42 0.38 4.11
C SER A 368 7.71 1.19 3.93
N ARG A 369 7.65 2.50 4.13
CA ARG A 369 8.83 3.39 4.08
C ARG A 369 9.75 3.32 5.29
N GLY A 370 9.32 2.69 6.38
CA GLY A 370 10.01 2.78 7.68
C GLY A 370 9.97 4.19 8.27
N ASP A 371 10.69 4.41 9.37
CA ASP A 371 10.82 5.72 10.02
C ASP A 371 12.15 5.79 10.77
N THR A 372 13.03 6.71 10.39
CA THR A 372 14.34 6.87 11.05
C THR A 372 14.26 7.53 12.42
N GLY A 373 13.31 8.43 12.64
CA GLY A 373 13.10 9.09 13.93
C GLY A 373 12.61 8.11 14.99
N LEU A 374 11.77 7.16 14.58
CA LEU A 374 11.28 6.08 15.44
C LEU A 374 12.17 4.83 15.45
N GLN A 375 13.29 4.83 14.70
CA GLN A 375 14.22 3.70 14.56
C GLN A 375 13.55 2.41 14.03
N ILE A 376 12.62 2.59 13.09
CA ILE A 376 11.85 1.52 12.45
C ILE A 376 12.46 1.24 11.08
N TYR A 377 13.11 0.08 10.94
CA TYR A 377 13.51 -0.42 9.64
C TYR A 377 12.26 -0.81 8.81
N PRO A 378 12.22 -0.56 7.49
CA PRO A 378 11.06 -0.85 6.64
C PRO A 378 10.51 -2.30 6.72
N PRO A 379 9.35 -2.56 7.36
CA PRO A 379 8.70 -3.87 7.24
C PRO A 379 8.10 -4.10 5.86
N TYR A 380 8.15 -5.36 5.42
CA TYR A 380 7.58 -5.85 4.16
C TYR A 380 6.96 -7.24 4.32
N ASN A 381 6.05 -7.58 3.42
CA ASN A 381 5.32 -8.87 3.47
C ASN A 381 6.20 -10.09 3.17
N SER A 382 5.94 -11.17 3.89
CA SER A 382 6.52 -12.49 3.58
C SER A 382 5.89 -13.11 2.32
N ALA A 383 6.66 -13.90 1.59
CA ALA A 383 6.15 -14.79 0.54
C ALA A 383 6.20 -16.24 1.05
N SER A 384 5.08 -16.97 0.97
CA SER A 384 5.01 -18.36 1.42
C SER A 384 4.31 -19.27 0.40
N ALA A 385 4.96 -20.39 0.08
CA ALA A 385 4.38 -21.49 -0.70
C ALA A 385 4.80 -22.84 -0.10
N ARG A 386 3.95 -23.37 0.78
CA ARG A 386 4.19 -24.64 1.47
C ARG A 386 3.67 -25.79 0.63
N SER A 387 4.54 -26.74 0.29
CA SER A 387 4.16 -27.95 -0.45
C SER A 387 3.55 -28.99 0.50
N ASP A 388 2.49 -29.66 0.06
CA ASP A 388 1.88 -30.80 0.76
C ASP A 388 2.60 -32.14 0.47
N GLY A 389 3.66 -32.11 -0.35
CA GLY A 389 4.40 -33.30 -0.80
C GLY A 389 3.67 -34.14 -1.85
N ARG A 390 2.43 -33.80 -2.20
CA ARG A 390 1.59 -34.46 -3.23
C ARG A 390 1.42 -33.61 -4.49
N GLY A 391 2.09 -32.46 -4.55
CA GLY A 391 2.09 -31.55 -5.69
C GLY A 391 1.10 -30.39 -5.57
N ASN A 392 0.38 -30.27 -4.44
CA ASN A 392 -0.39 -29.07 -4.14
C ASN A 392 0.40 -28.14 -3.21
N TYR A 393 0.00 -26.87 -3.21
CA TYR A 393 0.65 -25.84 -2.41
C TYR A 393 -0.37 -25.08 -1.60
N THR A 394 -0.09 -24.87 -0.32
CA THR A 394 -0.75 -23.86 0.51
C THR A 394 -0.01 -22.54 0.31
N LEU A 395 -0.67 -21.58 -0.32
CA LEU A 395 -0.11 -20.29 -0.73
C LEU A 395 -0.62 -19.16 0.16
N GLY A 396 0.24 -18.16 0.41
CA GLY A 396 -0.20 -16.87 0.94
C GLY A 396 -1.08 -16.12 -0.07
N SER A 397 -1.91 -15.18 0.39
CA SER A 397 -2.81 -14.39 -0.48
C SER A 397 -2.05 -13.62 -1.58
N ASN A 398 -0.81 -13.27 -1.31
CA ASN A 398 0.08 -12.54 -2.20
C ASN A 398 0.99 -13.43 -3.05
N VAL A 399 0.76 -14.75 -3.10
CA VAL A 399 1.58 -15.73 -3.81
C VAL A 399 0.75 -16.59 -4.76
N VAL A 400 1.27 -16.83 -5.96
CA VAL A 400 0.65 -17.71 -6.96
C VAL A 400 1.68 -18.67 -7.54
N VAL A 401 1.23 -19.88 -7.90
CA VAL A 401 2.02 -20.88 -8.63
C VAL A 401 1.42 -21.07 -10.01
N VAL A 402 2.25 -21.00 -11.05
CA VAL A 402 1.79 -21.10 -12.43
C VAL A 402 2.76 -21.86 -13.32
N THR A 403 2.19 -22.55 -14.30
CA THR A 403 2.92 -23.17 -15.41
C THR A 403 2.36 -22.59 -16.70
N PRO A 404 3.04 -21.62 -17.36
CA PRO A 404 2.53 -21.02 -18.59
C PRO A 404 2.45 -22.05 -19.71
N ALA A 405 1.45 -21.89 -20.56
CA ALA A 405 1.11 -22.86 -21.60
C ALA A 405 0.44 -22.14 -22.77
N ALA A 406 0.73 -22.61 -23.99
CA ALA A 406 0.03 -22.13 -25.18
C ALA A 406 -1.42 -22.62 -25.17
N LYS A 407 -2.36 -21.72 -25.50
CA LYS A 407 -3.78 -22.06 -25.66
C LYS A 407 -4.02 -22.97 -26.87
N THR A 408 -5.19 -23.61 -26.89
CA THR A 408 -5.63 -24.44 -28.01
C THR A 408 -5.66 -23.67 -29.34
N ALA A 409 -5.45 -24.37 -30.46
CA ALA A 409 -5.52 -23.74 -31.78
C ALA A 409 -6.93 -23.14 -32.03
N GLY A 410 -6.97 -21.97 -32.66
CA GLY A 410 -8.23 -21.25 -32.92
C GLY A 410 -8.75 -20.42 -31.74
N TYR A 411 -8.11 -20.47 -30.57
CA TYR A 411 -8.46 -19.64 -29.42
C TYR A 411 -8.29 -18.15 -29.74
N ALA A 412 -9.38 -17.40 -29.65
CA ALA A 412 -9.40 -15.95 -29.78
C ALA A 412 -8.86 -15.31 -28.51
N ASN A 413 -7.54 -15.09 -28.44
CA ASN A 413 -7.01 -14.48 -27.23
C ASN A 413 -7.51 -13.03 -27.09
N ALA A 414 -8.41 -12.83 -26.14
CA ALA A 414 -8.85 -11.50 -25.75
C ALA A 414 -7.85 -10.83 -24.80
N ALA A 415 -6.93 -11.57 -24.18
CA ALA A 415 -5.97 -11.03 -23.24
C ALA A 415 -5.05 -9.99 -23.92
N GLY A 416 -4.96 -8.80 -23.34
CA GLY A 416 -4.28 -7.66 -23.94
C GLY A 416 -5.12 -6.86 -24.95
N ARG A 417 -6.37 -7.25 -25.23
CA ARG A 417 -7.33 -6.37 -25.93
C ARG A 417 -7.53 -5.14 -25.07
N GLN A 418 -7.32 -3.98 -25.69
CA GLN A 418 -7.52 -2.68 -25.08
C GLN A 418 -8.55 -1.90 -25.88
N GLY A 419 -9.30 -1.05 -25.21
CA GLY A 419 -10.25 -0.16 -25.86
C GLY A 419 -10.46 1.09 -25.04
N ASN A 420 -10.53 2.24 -25.72
CA ASN A 420 -11.03 3.46 -25.11
C ASN A 420 -12.56 3.35 -25.03
N LEU A 421 -13.13 3.70 -23.89
CA LEU A 421 -14.56 3.65 -23.70
C LEU A 421 -15.19 4.83 -24.45
N THR A 422 -16.33 4.58 -25.05
CA THR A 422 -17.16 5.63 -25.64
C THR A 422 -17.93 6.33 -24.53
N PRO A 423 -17.97 7.67 -24.53
CA PRO A 423 -18.81 8.35 -23.58
C PRO A 423 -20.29 8.00 -23.77
N ALA A 424 -20.95 7.70 -22.66
CA ALA A 424 -22.37 7.51 -22.63
C ALA A 424 -23.03 8.88 -22.48
N GLY A 425 -23.89 9.26 -23.43
CA GLY A 425 -24.72 10.46 -23.26
C GLY A 425 -25.51 10.36 -21.95
N GLY A 426 -25.66 11.47 -21.25
CA GLY A 426 -26.47 11.51 -20.03
C GLY A 426 -27.92 11.07 -20.32
N PRO A 427 -28.68 10.61 -19.31
CA PRO A 427 -30.11 10.35 -19.46
C PRO A 427 -30.80 11.57 -20.09
N GLY A 428 -31.48 11.38 -21.23
CA GLY A 428 -32.18 12.46 -21.94
C GLY A 428 -31.37 13.19 -23.01
N GLY A 429 -30.28 12.62 -23.53
CA GLY A 429 -29.57 13.19 -24.70
C GLY A 429 -28.68 14.39 -24.37
N GLN A 430 -28.25 14.52 -23.10
CA GLN A 430 -27.26 15.51 -22.68
C GLN A 430 -25.91 15.24 -23.35
N ALA A 431 -25.22 16.32 -23.71
CA ALA A 431 -23.97 16.33 -24.47
C ALA A 431 -22.87 15.46 -23.83
N LEU A 432 -21.96 15.00 -24.70
CA LEU A 432 -20.70 14.30 -24.40
C LEU A 432 -20.02 14.84 -23.12
N PRO A 433 -19.29 13.99 -22.38
CA PRO A 433 -18.81 14.27 -21.03
C PRO A 433 -18.06 15.59 -20.98
N VAL A 434 -18.30 16.30 -19.89
CA VAL A 434 -17.68 17.59 -19.64
C VAL A 434 -16.26 17.42 -19.14
N GLY A 435 -16.00 16.38 -18.34
CA GLY A 435 -14.66 16.03 -17.89
C GLY A 435 -13.72 15.74 -19.05
N GLN A 436 -12.54 16.35 -18.99
CA GLN A 436 -11.43 16.09 -19.91
C GLN A 436 -10.59 14.95 -19.34
N GLY A 437 -10.76 13.78 -19.93
CA GLY A 437 -10.08 12.57 -19.48
C GLY A 437 -10.33 11.40 -20.43
N GLY A 438 -9.58 10.33 -20.23
CA GLY A 438 -9.70 9.09 -20.98
C GLY A 438 -10.06 7.94 -20.05
N VAL A 439 -11.12 7.21 -20.38
CA VAL A 439 -11.39 5.92 -19.74
C VAL A 439 -11.04 4.84 -20.73
N SER A 440 -10.21 3.89 -20.32
CA SER A 440 -9.84 2.75 -21.15
C SER A 440 -9.97 1.46 -20.36
N TYR A 441 -10.15 0.34 -21.04
CA TYR A 441 -10.09 -0.98 -20.43
C TYR A 441 -9.02 -1.83 -21.12
N ALA A 442 -8.48 -2.80 -20.39
CA ALA A 442 -7.64 -3.87 -20.88
C ALA A 442 -8.14 -5.20 -20.34
N VAL A 443 -8.22 -6.24 -21.17
CA VAL A 443 -8.51 -7.59 -20.68
C VAL A 443 -7.23 -8.18 -20.10
N VAL A 444 -7.23 -8.49 -18.81
CA VAL A 444 -6.09 -9.08 -18.09
C VAL A 444 -6.26 -10.58 -17.92
N ASP A 445 -7.48 -11.00 -17.64
CA ASP A 445 -7.83 -12.41 -17.46
C ASP A 445 -9.06 -12.75 -18.30
N ALA A 446 -8.79 -13.30 -19.47
CA ALA A 446 -9.81 -13.70 -20.42
C ALA A 446 -10.70 -14.83 -19.89
N LYS A 447 -10.25 -15.62 -18.91
CA LYS A 447 -11.03 -16.73 -18.32
C LYS A 447 -12.17 -16.22 -17.45
N ASN A 448 -11.96 -15.10 -16.77
CA ASN A 448 -12.95 -14.48 -15.88
C ASN A 448 -13.86 -13.48 -16.59
N LEU A 449 -13.63 -13.26 -17.89
CA LEU A 449 -14.44 -12.36 -18.70
C LEU A 449 -15.86 -12.91 -18.86
N GLN A 450 -16.85 -12.02 -18.79
CA GLN A 450 -18.27 -12.36 -18.94
C GLN A 450 -18.91 -11.53 -20.07
N ASN A 451 -20.03 -12.00 -20.61
CA ASN A 451 -20.84 -11.24 -21.57
C ASN A 451 -21.71 -10.23 -20.82
N LYS A 452 -21.11 -9.09 -20.47
CA LYS A 452 -21.74 -8.04 -19.66
C LYS A 452 -21.58 -6.67 -20.30
N THR A 453 -22.50 -5.77 -19.97
CA THR A 453 -22.41 -4.34 -20.28
C THR A 453 -22.14 -3.59 -18.99
N TYR A 454 -21.03 -2.84 -18.97
CA TYR A 454 -20.62 -2.06 -17.81
C TYR A 454 -20.84 -0.58 -18.05
N ARG A 455 -21.14 0.15 -16.97
CA ARG A 455 -21.21 1.61 -16.93
C ARG A 455 -20.27 2.15 -15.85
N VAL A 456 -19.37 3.04 -16.24
CA VAL A 456 -18.51 3.80 -15.32
C VAL A 456 -19.15 5.15 -15.12
N GLU A 457 -19.36 5.54 -13.87
CA GLU A 457 -19.96 6.82 -13.48
C GLU A 457 -19.07 7.55 -12.47
N PHE A 458 -19.07 8.87 -12.55
CA PHE A 458 -18.32 9.74 -11.65
C PHE A 458 -19.27 10.57 -10.79
N SER A 459 -18.81 10.88 -9.58
CA SER A 459 -19.41 11.85 -8.68
C SER A 459 -18.38 12.93 -8.35
N ASP A 460 -18.87 14.13 -8.07
CA ASP A 460 -18.07 15.25 -7.59
C ASP A 460 -18.42 15.63 -6.16
N ILE A 461 -17.50 16.30 -5.47
CA ILE A 461 -17.65 16.73 -4.07
C ILE A 461 -18.87 17.63 -3.84
N GLY A 462 -19.37 18.32 -4.87
CA GLY A 462 -20.55 19.17 -4.73
C GLY A 462 -21.88 18.40 -4.79
N SER A 463 -21.83 17.07 -4.90
CA SER A 463 -22.99 16.21 -5.09
C SER A 463 -22.79 14.78 -4.59
N ASP A 464 -21.80 14.53 -3.73
CA ASP A 464 -21.44 13.21 -3.23
C ASP A 464 -22.08 12.85 -1.88
N THR A 465 -22.75 13.79 -1.22
CA THR A 465 -23.40 13.67 0.10
C THR A 465 -22.44 13.40 1.26
N VAL A 466 -21.14 13.62 1.07
CA VAL A 466 -20.09 13.38 2.06
C VAL A 466 -19.51 14.71 2.51
N ASP A 467 -19.42 14.91 3.82
CA ASP A 467 -18.67 16.02 4.42
C ASP A 467 -17.16 15.79 4.22
N ASN A 468 -16.62 16.35 3.14
CA ASN A 468 -15.26 16.13 2.68
C ASN A 468 -14.23 16.95 3.47
N ASP A 469 -14.63 18.06 4.09
CA ASP A 469 -13.76 18.96 4.86
C ASP A 469 -13.96 18.88 6.39
N GLY A 470 -14.96 18.10 6.83
CA GLY A 470 -15.25 17.82 8.23
C GLY A 470 -15.93 18.97 8.96
N ASN A 471 -16.53 19.91 8.24
CA ASN A 471 -17.14 21.11 8.82
C ASN A 471 -18.61 20.92 9.25
N GLY A 472 -19.17 19.73 9.06
CA GLY A 472 -20.53 19.34 9.42
C GLY A 472 -21.59 19.73 8.39
N LYS A 473 -21.20 20.18 7.19
CA LYS A 473 -22.09 20.49 6.06
C LYS A 473 -21.69 19.66 4.85
N THR A 474 -22.62 19.48 3.92
CA THR A 474 -22.38 18.71 2.69
C THR A 474 -22.91 19.43 1.45
N ASP A 475 -22.27 19.17 0.32
CA ASP A 475 -22.67 19.52 -1.05
C ASP A 475 -22.98 21.03 -1.21
N GLY A 476 -24.14 21.36 -1.80
CA GLY A 476 -24.59 22.73 -2.03
C GLY A 476 -24.82 23.56 -0.76
N ASN A 477 -24.81 22.94 0.43
CA ASN A 477 -24.86 23.67 1.70
C ASN A 477 -23.47 24.01 2.26
N ASP A 478 -22.42 23.47 1.65
CA ASP A 478 -21.04 23.78 1.98
C ASP A 478 -20.35 24.57 0.86
N LEU A 479 -19.67 25.67 1.21
CA LEU A 479 -18.94 26.47 0.21
C LEU A 479 -17.61 25.81 -0.19
N GLY A 480 -17.02 24.99 0.67
CA GLY A 480 -15.79 24.23 0.41
C GLY A 480 -15.98 23.16 -0.67
N GLU A 481 -17.19 22.62 -0.76
CA GLU A 481 -17.58 21.52 -1.66
C GLU A 481 -18.20 21.96 -2.99
N ARG A 482 -18.42 23.26 -3.25
CA ARG A 482 -19.04 23.70 -4.51
C ARG A 482 -18.15 23.57 -5.75
N VAL A 483 -16.85 23.32 -5.60
CA VAL A 483 -15.98 23.08 -6.77
C VAL A 483 -16.26 21.66 -7.26
N PRO A 484 -16.73 21.43 -8.50
CA PRO A 484 -17.02 20.09 -8.99
C PRO A 484 -15.73 19.32 -9.31
N LEU A 485 -15.03 18.86 -8.28
CA LEU A 485 -13.86 17.99 -8.35
C LEU A 485 -14.30 16.56 -8.13
N THR A 486 -13.75 15.62 -8.91
CA THR A 486 -14.08 14.19 -8.78
C THR A 486 -13.86 13.71 -7.35
N SER A 487 -14.92 13.25 -6.69
CA SER A 487 -14.88 12.67 -5.35
C SER A 487 -14.70 11.17 -5.41
N PHE A 488 -15.61 10.47 -6.09
CA PHE A 488 -15.54 9.02 -6.28
C PHE A 488 -15.96 8.62 -7.69
N TYR A 489 -15.59 7.41 -8.09
CA TYR A 489 -16.15 6.75 -9.26
C TYR A 489 -16.71 5.37 -8.87
N ARG A 490 -17.64 4.89 -9.69
CA ARG A 490 -18.20 3.54 -9.55
C ARG A 490 -18.25 2.83 -10.89
N VAL A 491 -18.14 1.51 -10.83
CA VAL A 491 -18.35 0.62 -11.97
C VAL A 491 -19.59 -0.21 -11.69
N LEU A 492 -20.55 -0.13 -12.61
CA LEU A 492 -21.83 -0.80 -12.53
C LEU A 492 -21.94 -1.89 -13.60
N ASP A 493 -22.50 -3.04 -13.25
CA ASP A 493 -23.05 -3.99 -14.21
C ASP A 493 -24.47 -3.55 -14.57
N VAL A 494 -24.67 -3.13 -15.81
CA VAL A 494 -25.96 -2.66 -16.35
C VAL A 494 -26.53 -3.63 -17.38
N THR A 495 -26.03 -4.87 -17.42
CA THR A 495 -26.51 -5.91 -18.33
C THR A 495 -28.00 -6.15 -18.18
N ASN A 496 -28.51 -6.11 -16.93
CA ASN A 496 -29.93 -6.09 -16.63
C ASN A 496 -30.31 -4.73 -16.03
N PRO A 497 -30.95 -3.83 -16.80
CA PRO A 497 -31.37 -2.52 -16.29
C PRO A 497 -32.33 -2.57 -15.09
N ALA A 498 -33.02 -3.68 -14.86
CA ALA A 498 -33.91 -3.87 -13.70
C ALA A 498 -33.15 -4.28 -12.42
N ALA A 499 -31.90 -4.70 -12.52
CA ALA A 499 -31.08 -5.17 -11.41
C ALA A 499 -29.62 -4.76 -11.63
N ILE A 500 -29.34 -3.47 -11.44
CA ILE A 500 -28.00 -2.90 -11.57
C ILE A 500 -27.16 -3.31 -10.35
N ASP A 501 -25.98 -3.89 -10.59
CA ASP A 501 -25.04 -4.29 -9.54
C ASP A 501 -23.84 -3.33 -9.49
N THR A 502 -23.37 -2.99 -8.29
CA THR A 502 -22.20 -2.12 -8.09
C THR A 502 -20.97 -2.97 -7.83
N LEU A 503 -20.08 -3.05 -8.82
CA LEU A 503 -18.86 -3.87 -8.74
C LEU A 503 -17.74 -3.15 -7.99
N ILE A 504 -17.61 -1.84 -8.24
CA ILE A 504 -16.55 -1.00 -7.66
C ILE A 504 -17.16 0.30 -7.18
N ARG A 505 -16.71 0.77 -6.01
CA ARG A 505 -16.94 2.12 -5.51
C ARG A 505 -15.66 2.61 -4.82
N ARG A 506 -15.01 3.65 -5.34
CA ARG A 506 -13.71 4.14 -4.83
C ARG A 506 -13.70 5.63 -4.63
N ASN A 507 -13.28 6.05 -3.43
CA ASN A 507 -13.10 7.45 -3.06
C ASN A 507 -11.68 7.92 -3.45
N ARG A 508 -11.57 9.04 -4.16
CA ARG A 508 -10.30 9.63 -4.63
C ARG A 508 -9.72 10.68 -3.69
N ARG A 509 -10.45 11.08 -2.65
CA ARG A 509 -9.94 12.02 -1.64
C ARG A 509 -10.01 11.37 -0.25
N PRO A 510 -8.90 11.32 0.51
CA PRO A 510 -8.97 11.08 1.94
C PRO A 510 -9.93 12.11 2.55
N LEU A 511 -10.82 11.67 3.44
CA LEU A 511 -11.59 12.56 4.31
C LEU A 511 -10.59 13.46 5.04
N PHE A 512 -10.56 14.75 4.71
CA PHE A 512 -9.62 15.69 5.30
C PHE A 512 -10.18 16.14 6.65
N THR A 513 -9.37 16.07 7.71
CA THR A 513 -9.67 16.76 8.97
C THR A 513 -8.84 18.04 9.00
N ALA A 514 -9.46 19.14 9.45
CA ALA A 514 -9.08 20.55 9.24
C ALA A 514 -7.68 21.03 9.71
N GLY A 515 -6.74 20.15 10.07
CA GLY A 515 -5.46 20.50 10.70
C GLY A 515 -4.19 20.29 9.88
N SER A 516 -4.23 19.58 8.75
CA SER A 516 -3.01 19.25 8.00
C SER A 516 -3.05 19.73 6.55
N TYR A 517 -2.05 20.55 6.21
CA TYR A 517 -1.62 20.98 4.87
C TYR A 517 -2.26 22.27 4.33
N THR A 518 -1.72 23.40 4.82
CA THR A 518 -1.45 24.54 3.94
C THR A 518 -0.52 24.08 2.82
N GLU A 519 -0.92 24.38 1.58
CA GLU A 519 -0.30 23.96 0.33
C GLU A 519 -0.72 22.57 -0.15
N LEU A 520 -1.62 22.59 -1.14
CA LEU A 520 -1.50 21.87 -2.41
C LEU A 520 -0.30 20.90 -2.45
N ALA A 521 -0.37 19.75 -1.78
CA ALA A 521 0.52 18.64 -2.10
C ALA A 521 0.08 18.17 -3.50
N PRO A 522 0.78 18.56 -4.58
CA PRO A 522 0.28 18.35 -5.94
C PRO A 522 0.35 16.87 -6.34
N ASN A 523 0.89 16.03 -5.44
CA ASN A 523 1.48 14.72 -5.68
C ASN A 523 1.08 13.65 -4.64
N LEU A 524 0.16 13.91 -3.68
CA LEU A 524 -0.21 12.83 -2.74
C LEU A 524 -0.91 11.65 -3.43
N PHE A 525 -1.39 11.88 -4.65
CA PHE A 525 -1.63 10.85 -5.66
C PHE A 525 -1.07 11.36 -6.98
N GLY A 526 0.20 11.04 -7.29
CA GLY A 526 0.73 11.08 -8.66
C GLY A 526 0.08 10.03 -9.57
N TYR A 527 -1.26 9.94 -9.50
CA TYR A 527 -2.05 8.82 -9.99
C TYR A 527 -3.06 9.34 -11.02
N ASN A 528 -2.62 9.39 -12.27
CA ASN A 528 -3.46 9.71 -13.44
C ASN A 528 -4.23 8.47 -13.95
N GLY A 529 -4.49 7.47 -13.10
CA GLY A 529 -5.08 6.20 -13.53
C GLY A 529 -5.52 5.38 -12.34
N ASP A 530 -6.78 5.48 -11.90
CA ASP A 530 -7.30 4.44 -11.00
C ASP A 530 -7.43 3.14 -11.78
N ASP A 531 -6.69 2.15 -11.32
CA ASP A 531 -6.51 0.89 -12.00
C ASP A 531 -7.16 -0.22 -11.19
N GLU A 532 -8.39 -0.58 -11.55
CA GLU A 532 -9.19 -1.57 -10.84
C GLU A 532 -9.46 -2.81 -11.67
N ILE A 533 -9.53 -3.95 -10.98
CA ILE A 533 -9.68 -5.24 -11.63
C ILE A 533 -10.95 -5.92 -11.18
N PHE A 534 -11.86 -6.11 -12.14
CA PHE A 534 -13.15 -6.76 -11.95
C PHE A 534 -13.44 -7.64 -13.17
N ASP A 535 -14.06 -8.80 -12.98
CA ASP A 535 -14.47 -9.72 -14.07
C ASP A 535 -13.38 -9.93 -15.16
N GLY A 536 -12.11 -9.98 -14.74
CA GLY A 536 -10.95 -10.17 -15.63
C GLY A 536 -10.53 -8.95 -16.47
N LEU A 537 -11.15 -7.80 -16.25
CA LEU A 537 -10.86 -6.51 -16.87
C LEU A 537 -10.03 -5.64 -15.95
N TYR A 538 -9.17 -4.83 -16.56
CA TYR A 538 -8.43 -3.75 -15.93
C TYR A 538 -8.94 -2.45 -16.50
N LEU A 539 -9.57 -1.64 -15.67
CA LEU A 539 -10.00 -0.30 -16.03
C LEU A 539 -8.88 0.67 -15.76
N SER A 540 -8.62 1.63 -16.66
CA SER A 540 -7.66 2.70 -16.44
C SER A 540 -8.28 4.06 -16.71
N LEU A 541 -8.12 4.96 -15.74
CA LEU A 541 -8.87 6.21 -15.63
C LEU A 541 -7.97 7.45 -15.62
N GLN A 542 -7.76 8.05 -16.79
CA GLN A 542 -7.06 9.32 -16.93
C GLN A 542 -7.99 10.48 -16.64
N ASN A 543 -7.76 11.15 -15.50
CA ASN A 543 -8.60 12.26 -15.02
C ASN A 543 -7.72 13.36 -14.41
N GLU A 544 -7.96 14.61 -14.79
CA GLU A 544 -7.26 15.76 -14.24
C GLU A 544 -7.97 16.24 -12.97
N LEU A 545 -7.37 16.01 -11.80
CA LEU A 545 -8.01 16.29 -10.50
C LEU A 545 -7.93 17.76 -10.06
N LYS A 546 -7.28 18.62 -10.86
CA LYS A 546 -7.12 20.05 -10.56
C LYS A 546 -8.00 20.90 -11.48
N SER A 547 -8.42 22.04 -10.94
CA SER A 547 -9.05 23.12 -11.70
C SER A 547 -7.99 24.19 -12.00
N ILE A 548 -7.40 24.13 -13.20
CA ILE A 548 -6.33 25.04 -13.64
C ILE A 548 -6.69 25.70 -14.97
N TYR A 549 -6.20 26.92 -15.15
CA TYR A 549 -6.23 27.62 -16.43
C TYR A 549 -5.18 27.04 -17.39
N LEU A 550 -5.59 26.79 -18.64
CA LEU A 550 -4.74 26.25 -19.71
C LEU A 550 -4.43 27.36 -20.74
N PRO A 551 -3.40 28.19 -20.51
CA PRO A 551 -3.08 29.31 -21.39
C PRO A 551 -2.75 28.88 -22.83
N GLU A 552 -2.16 27.70 -23.01
CA GLU A 552 -1.76 27.15 -24.31
C GLU A 552 -2.93 26.67 -25.17
N LYS A 553 -4.07 26.36 -24.55
CA LYS A 553 -5.33 26.02 -25.24
C LYS A 553 -6.30 27.20 -25.33
N SER A 554 -5.92 28.32 -24.73
CA SER A 554 -6.71 29.56 -24.69
C SER A 554 -6.21 30.54 -25.73
N GLY A 555 -7.10 31.37 -26.26
CA GLY A 555 -6.68 32.32 -27.28
C GLY A 555 -7.81 33.05 -27.99
N TRP A 556 -7.38 33.95 -28.87
CA TRP A 556 -8.26 34.72 -29.73
C TRP A 556 -8.68 33.92 -30.95
N THR A 557 -9.96 34.01 -31.28
CA THR A 557 -10.54 33.55 -32.56
C THR A 557 -11.13 34.76 -33.26
N ARG A 558 -10.66 35.02 -34.48
CA ARG A 558 -11.10 36.14 -35.32
C ARG A 558 -12.01 35.62 -36.43
N GLY A 559 -13.17 36.24 -36.60
CA GLY A 559 -14.16 35.83 -37.60
C GLY A 559 -13.72 36.07 -39.05
N SER A 560 -13.22 37.27 -39.36
CA SER A 560 -12.77 37.65 -40.71
C SER A 560 -11.46 38.44 -40.67
N GLY A 561 -10.41 37.94 -41.34
CA GLY A 561 -9.07 38.54 -41.42
C GLY A 561 -7.94 37.59 -41.01
N THR A 562 -6.71 37.83 -41.46
CA THR A 562 -5.53 36.97 -41.22
C THR A 562 -4.60 37.48 -40.11
N ASP A 563 -4.80 38.69 -39.60
CA ASP A 563 -3.93 39.30 -38.59
C ASP A 563 -4.17 38.70 -37.21
N THR A 564 -3.09 38.32 -36.51
CA THR A 564 -3.13 37.82 -35.15
C THR A 564 -3.32 38.95 -34.13
N ILE A 565 -4.28 38.77 -33.21
CA ILE A 565 -4.53 39.72 -32.13
C ILE A 565 -3.46 39.57 -31.06
N ASN A 566 -2.72 40.65 -30.78
CA ASN A 566 -1.57 40.64 -29.86
C ASN A 566 -1.52 41.89 -28.94
N ALA A 567 -2.59 42.68 -28.89
CA ALA A 567 -2.64 43.90 -28.08
C ALA A 567 -2.63 43.65 -26.56
N TYR A 568 -3.05 42.46 -26.11
CA TYR A 568 -3.15 42.11 -24.70
C TYR A 568 -2.51 40.74 -24.42
N THR A 569 -1.76 40.65 -23.32
CA THR A 569 -1.49 39.40 -22.62
C THR A 569 -2.68 39.09 -21.73
N VAL A 570 -3.30 37.94 -21.96
CA VAL A 570 -4.50 37.52 -21.23
C VAL A 570 -4.14 36.40 -20.26
N SER A 571 -4.51 36.56 -18.99
CA SER A 571 -4.33 35.55 -17.95
C SER A 571 -5.60 35.33 -17.14
N MET A 572 -5.69 34.15 -16.55
CA MET A 572 -6.77 33.79 -15.62
C MET A 572 -6.15 33.14 -14.39
N LYS A 573 -6.60 33.56 -13.21
CA LYS A 573 -6.23 32.97 -11.92
C LYS A 573 -7.46 32.88 -11.00
N PRO A 574 -7.48 32.00 -9.97
CA PRO A 574 -8.54 32.00 -8.98
C PRO A 574 -8.71 33.40 -8.37
N ALA A 575 -9.95 33.80 -8.11
CA ALA A 575 -10.24 35.13 -7.56
C ALA A 575 -9.78 35.19 -6.09
N ASP A 576 -8.82 36.05 -5.75
CA ASP A 576 -8.29 36.16 -4.39
C ASP A 576 -8.52 37.56 -3.78
N SER A 577 -8.32 37.72 -2.47
CA SER A 577 -8.48 39.02 -1.80
C SER A 577 -7.52 40.09 -2.35
N ILE A 578 -6.37 39.68 -2.87
CA ILE A 578 -5.35 40.55 -3.48
C ILE A 578 -5.89 41.18 -4.77
N ALA A 579 -6.69 40.45 -5.56
CA ALA A 579 -7.27 40.90 -6.81
C ALA A 579 -8.10 42.18 -6.66
N PHE A 580 -8.76 42.33 -5.51
CA PHE A 580 -9.65 43.45 -5.17
C PHE A 580 -8.93 44.68 -4.63
N ASN A 581 -7.58 44.69 -4.56
CA ASN A 581 -6.78 45.79 -3.97
C ASN A 581 -7.19 46.14 -2.52
N VAL A 582 -7.60 45.15 -1.73
CA VAL A 582 -7.98 45.33 -0.33
C VAL A 582 -7.15 44.39 0.55
N VAL A 583 -6.65 44.92 1.66
CA VAL A 583 -5.64 44.24 2.51
C VAL A 583 -6.16 42.92 3.09
N ARG A 584 -7.47 42.76 3.29
CA ARG A 584 -8.18 41.49 3.53
C ARG A 584 -9.65 41.63 3.06
N ALA A 585 -10.04 41.09 1.91
CA ALA A 585 -11.45 40.95 1.52
C ALA A 585 -12.04 39.68 2.14
N VAL A 586 -13.34 39.65 2.46
CA VAL A 586 -14.06 38.39 2.73
C VAL A 586 -14.58 37.92 1.38
N VAL A 587 -13.70 37.32 0.60
CA VAL A 587 -14.03 36.74 -0.71
C VAL A 587 -13.60 35.29 -0.69
N ASP A 588 -14.58 34.40 -0.85
CA ASP A 588 -14.35 32.98 -1.03
C ASP A 588 -14.09 32.72 -2.51
N SER A 589 -12.97 32.03 -2.79
CA SER A 589 -12.54 31.67 -4.14
C SER A 589 -12.97 30.24 -4.45
N ILE A 590 -13.80 30.06 -5.46
CA ILE A 590 -14.29 28.74 -5.91
C ILE A 590 -13.96 28.59 -7.39
N PRO A 591 -12.76 28.12 -7.77
CA PRO A 591 -12.35 28.03 -9.17
C PRO A 591 -13.13 26.94 -9.91
N ILE A 592 -14.33 27.27 -10.42
CA ILE A 592 -15.19 26.34 -11.16
C ILE A 592 -14.48 25.94 -12.48
N PRO A 593 -14.22 24.65 -12.73
CA PRO A 593 -13.50 24.15 -13.91
C PRO A 593 -14.40 24.17 -15.17
N ASP A 594 -14.88 25.35 -15.56
CA ASP A 594 -15.67 25.56 -16.76
C ASP A 594 -14.86 26.34 -17.81
N ASP A 595 -15.24 26.20 -19.09
CA ASP A 595 -14.69 27.03 -20.16
C ASP A 595 -15.54 28.29 -20.34
N PHE A 596 -14.87 29.39 -20.65
CA PHE A 596 -15.52 30.69 -20.83
C PHE A 596 -15.16 31.28 -22.18
N GLU A 597 -16.13 31.90 -22.84
CA GLU A 597 -15.92 32.70 -24.05
C GLU A 597 -16.26 34.15 -23.73
N ILE A 598 -15.33 35.04 -24.04
CA ILE A 598 -15.58 36.48 -24.10
C ILE A 598 -15.75 36.86 -25.56
N GLU A 599 -16.96 37.27 -25.92
CA GLU A 599 -17.29 37.79 -27.25
C GLU A 599 -17.32 39.31 -27.21
N LEU A 600 -16.54 39.97 -28.07
CA LEU A 600 -16.62 41.42 -28.23
C LEU A 600 -17.82 41.81 -29.08
N VAL A 601 -18.57 42.81 -28.65
CA VAL A 601 -19.80 43.28 -29.30
C VAL A 601 -19.75 44.79 -29.54
N GLU A 602 -20.30 45.26 -30.66
CA GLU A 602 -20.37 46.70 -30.97
C GLU A 602 -21.40 47.41 -30.08
N THR A 603 -22.61 46.84 -29.94
CA THR A 603 -23.68 47.33 -29.05
C THR A 603 -24.76 46.24 -28.93
N ASP A 604 -25.38 46.09 -27.75
CA ASP A 604 -26.45 45.11 -27.49
C ASP A 604 -27.76 45.49 -28.22
N ALA A 605 -28.40 44.52 -28.88
CA ALA A 605 -29.67 44.66 -29.61
C ALA A 605 -30.90 44.90 -28.70
N ALA A 606 -30.80 44.75 -27.38
CA ALA A 606 -31.94 44.92 -26.47
C ALA A 606 -31.95 46.24 -25.66
N THR A 607 -30.81 46.85 -25.35
CA THR A 607 -30.77 47.98 -24.38
C THR A 607 -29.82 49.13 -24.71
N GLY A 608 -28.98 49.04 -25.74
CA GLY A 608 -27.92 50.01 -25.94
C GLY A 608 -26.85 49.90 -24.85
N VAL A 609 -25.71 49.32 -25.24
CA VAL A 609 -24.49 49.04 -24.43
C VAL A 609 -24.62 47.83 -23.50
N ALA A 610 -23.78 46.80 -23.72
CA ALA A 610 -23.63 45.68 -22.80
C ALA A 610 -23.12 46.21 -21.45
N LYS A 611 -23.52 45.61 -20.33
CA LYS A 611 -23.13 46.07 -18.99
C LYS A 611 -22.63 44.92 -18.14
N SER A 612 -21.63 45.16 -17.29
CA SER A 612 -21.29 44.23 -16.22
C SER A 612 -22.41 44.20 -15.17
N ASP A 613 -22.47 43.15 -14.37
CA ASP A 613 -23.45 43.05 -13.30
C ASP A 613 -23.18 44.06 -12.19
N THR A 614 -24.25 44.54 -11.56
CA THR A 614 -24.14 45.26 -10.30
C THR A 614 -24.03 44.23 -9.19
N MET A 615 -22.90 44.21 -8.47
CA MET A 615 -22.63 43.23 -7.42
C MET A 615 -22.17 43.90 -6.14
N LYS A 616 -22.63 43.36 -5.00
CA LYS A 616 -22.15 43.79 -3.69
C LYS A 616 -21.09 42.82 -3.19
N TYR A 617 -20.02 43.31 -2.57
CA TYR A 617 -18.96 42.50 -1.98
C TYR A 617 -18.56 43.01 -0.61
N LEU A 618 -17.98 42.14 0.22
CA LEU A 618 -17.57 42.46 1.59
C LEU A 618 -16.08 42.82 1.65
N GLN A 619 -15.78 43.97 2.26
CA GLN A 619 -14.42 44.38 2.56
C GLN A 619 -14.18 44.36 4.08
N ARG A 620 -13.15 43.66 4.55
CA ARG A 620 -12.76 43.73 5.98
C ARG A 620 -12.14 45.08 6.27
N ARG A 621 -12.52 45.69 7.39
CA ARG A 621 -11.86 46.92 7.88
C ARG A 621 -10.51 46.58 8.50
N THR A 622 -9.60 47.56 8.54
CA THR A 622 -8.26 47.43 9.13
C THR A 622 -8.30 47.03 10.62
N ASN A 623 -9.40 47.31 11.33
CA ASN A 623 -9.64 46.90 12.72
C ASN A 623 -10.58 45.70 12.79
N ALA A 624 -10.17 44.64 13.51
CA ALA A 624 -10.89 43.37 13.63
C ALA A 624 -12.22 43.45 14.42
N VAL A 625 -12.51 44.57 15.08
CA VAL A 625 -13.69 44.75 15.96
C VAL A 625 -14.93 45.26 15.20
N GLN A 626 -14.75 45.79 13.98
CA GLN A 626 -15.86 46.36 13.21
C GLN A 626 -16.37 45.39 12.13
N PRO A 627 -17.70 45.34 11.88
CA PRO A 627 -18.25 44.48 10.85
C PRO A 627 -17.72 44.85 9.45
N PRO A 628 -17.65 43.88 8.50
CA PRO A 628 -17.22 44.13 7.13
C PRO A 628 -18.06 45.23 6.45
N LEU A 629 -17.41 46.05 5.64
CA LEU A 629 -18.09 47.05 4.81
C LEU A 629 -18.70 46.37 3.59
N VAL A 630 -19.99 46.57 3.37
CA VAL A 630 -20.67 46.16 2.13
C VAL A 630 -20.42 47.24 1.08
N LEU A 631 -19.64 46.91 0.05
CA LEU A 631 -19.42 47.77 -1.10
C LEU A 631 -20.31 47.33 -2.26
N THR A 632 -20.77 48.29 -3.07
CA THR A 632 -21.52 48.01 -4.30
C THR A 632 -20.65 48.41 -5.49
N ALA A 633 -20.27 47.43 -6.31
CA ALA A 633 -19.73 47.67 -7.63
C ALA A 633 -20.92 47.84 -8.59
N ASN A 634 -21.13 49.06 -9.06
CA ASN A 634 -22.16 49.35 -10.05
C ASN A 634 -21.78 48.74 -11.39
N GLY A 635 -22.78 48.23 -12.12
CA GLY A 635 -22.61 47.71 -13.46
C GLY A 635 -22.03 48.78 -14.39
N LEU A 636 -20.86 48.52 -14.96
CA LEU A 636 -20.20 49.42 -15.90
C LEU A 636 -20.62 49.07 -17.33
N PRO A 637 -20.78 50.06 -18.22
CA PRO A 637 -20.90 49.81 -19.65
C PRO A 637 -19.65 49.08 -20.17
N VAL A 638 -19.82 48.01 -20.92
CA VAL A 638 -18.76 47.17 -21.51
C VAL A 638 -19.02 46.88 -22.98
N ASN A 639 -17.99 46.48 -23.73
CA ASN A 639 -18.10 46.05 -25.13
C ASN A 639 -17.98 44.53 -25.32
N PHE A 640 -18.30 43.74 -24.29
CA PHE A 640 -18.17 42.30 -24.35
C PHE A 640 -19.25 41.56 -23.56
N ARG A 641 -19.45 40.28 -23.90
CA ARG A 641 -20.32 39.34 -23.18
C ARG A 641 -19.52 38.11 -22.79
N ILE A 642 -19.85 37.53 -21.64
CA ILE A 642 -19.19 36.31 -21.15
C ILE A 642 -20.20 35.17 -21.16
N LYS A 643 -19.88 34.11 -21.90
CA LYS A 643 -20.65 32.87 -21.95
C LYS A 643 -19.84 31.74 -21.34
N ASN A 644 -20.47 30.96 -20.48
CA ASN A 644 -19.91 29.68 -20.05
C ASN A 644 -20.17 28.66 -21.16
N LEU A 645 -19.11 28.21 -21.81
CA LEU A 645 -19.18 27.25 -22.90
C LEU A 645 -19.55 25.86 -22.42
N THR A 646 -19.25 25.54 -21.16
CA THR A 646 -19.61 24.26 -20.54
C THR A 646 -21.11 24.14 -20.29
N THR A 647 -21.75 25.17 -19.72
CA THR A 647 -23.18 25.15 -19.38
C THR A 647 -24.08 25.76 -20.46
N GLY A 648 -23.48 26.46 -21.43
CA GLY A 648 -24.19 27.21 -22.47
C GLY A 648 -24.86 28.50 -21.99
N LYS A 649 -24.72 28.86 -20.72
CA LYS A 649 -25.41 30.00 -20.07
C LYS A 649 -24.51 31.24 -19.97
N PRO A 650 -25.09 32.45 -19.91
CA PRO A 650 -24.33 33.67 -19.60
C PRO A 650 -23.77 33.60 -18.16
N VAL A 651 -22.61 34.22 -17.96
CA VAL A 651 -21.94 34.30 -16.64
C VAL A 651 -22.09 35.69 -16.05
N ARG A 652 -22.40 35.77 -14.76
CA ARG A 652 -22.40 37.05 -14.02
C ARG A 652 -20.98 37.48 -13.72
N PHE A 653 -20.65 38.75 -13.94
CA PHE A 653 -19.28 39.25 -13.73
C PHE A 653 -19.26 40.71 -13.28
N LEU A 654 -18.22 41.08 -12.52
CA LEU A 654 -17.89 42.48 -12.28
C LEU A 654 -16.59 42.86 -12.96
N VAL A 655 -16.46 44.15 -13.24
CA VAL A 655 -15.20 44.73 -13.67
C VAL A 655 -14.63 45.52 -12.49
N LEU A 656 -13.41 45.18 -12.08
CA LEU A 656 -12.78 45.83 -10.93
C LEU A 656 -12.27 47.22 -11.35
N PRO A 657 -12.65 48.29 -10.62
CA PRO A 657 -12.24 49.64 -10.98
C PRO A 657 -10.73 49.81 -10.76
N GLN A 658 -10.02 50.22 -11.80
CA GLN A 658 -8.62 50.64 -11.69
C GLN A 658 -8.59 52.14 -11.34
N ALA A 659 -8.88 52.49 -10.09
CA ALA A 659 -8.70 53.84 -9.54
C ALA A 659 -9.11 55.02 -10.47
N THR A 660 -10.17 54.88 -11.26
CA THR A 660 -10.73 55.98 -12.05
C THR A 660 -12.01 56.43 -11.39
N THR A 661 -11.92 57.57 -10.70
CA THR A 661 -13.06 58.35 -10.23
C THR A 661 -13.95 58.72 -11.41
N GLY A 662 -15.07 58.00 -11.56
CA GLY A 662 -16.19 58.39 -12.41
C GLY A 662 -16.48 57.44 -13.56
N GLY A 663 -17.35 56.45 -13.31
CA GLY A 663 -18.37 55.89 -14.23
C GLY A 663 -18.03 55.55 -15.70
N GLY A 664 -16.78 55.62 -16.14
CA GLY A 664 -16.38 55.37 -17.52
C GLY A 664 -16.54 53.91 -17.88
N GLY A 665 -17.18 53.62 -19.00
CA GLY A 665 -17.30 52.26 -19.53
C GLY A 665 -15.93 51.62 -19.81
N VAL A 666 -15.86 50.29 -19.77
CA VAL A 666 -14.65 49.51 -20.00
C VAL A 666 -14.70 48.87 -21.38
N VAL A 667 -13.74 49.24 -22.23
CA VAL A 667 -13.67 48.79 -23.63
C VAL A 667 -12.38 48.01 -23.86
N ILE A 668 -12.51 46.70 -24.10
CA ILE A 668 -11.41 45.85 -24.56
C ILE A 668 -11.12 46.21 -26.02
N GLY A 669 -9.87 46.61 -26.31
CA GLY A 669 -9.46 47.10 -27.64
C GLY A 669 -9.49 48.63 -27.79
N SER A 670 -9.67 49.38 -26.69
CA SER A 670 -9.52 50.84 -26.72
C SER A 670 -8.06 51.30 -26.86
N ASN A 671 -7.86 52.50 -27.41
CA ASN A 671 -6.53 53.12 -27.57
C ASN A 671 -5.87 53.51 -26.23
N THR A 672 -6.65 53.49 -25.14
CA THR A 672 -6.19 53.73 -23.77
C THR A 672 -5.86 52.38 -23.14
N PHE A 673 -4.67 51.86 -23.46
CA PHE A 673 -4.18 50.55 -23.05
C PHE A 673 -4.02 50.40 -21.52
N ASN A 674 -5.13 50.28 -20.79
CA ASN A 674 -5.18 50.03 -19.34
C ASN A 674 -5.29 48.53 -19.03
N ILE A 675 -4.93 48.14 -17.81
CA ILE A 675 -5.10 46.77 -17.34
C ILE A 675 -6.58 46.56 -17.01
N ILE A 676 -7.22 45.60 -17.66
CA ILE A 676 -8.63 45.27 -17.42
C ILE A 676 -8.70 44.02 -16.55
N LYS A 677 -9.37 44.12 -15.41
CA LYS A 677 -9.60 43.00 -14.48
C LYS A 677 -11.09 42.69 -14.39
N ILE A 678 -11.46 41.46 -14.72
CA ILE A 678 -12.84 40.98 -14.72
C ILE A 678 -12.94 39.82 -13.73
N CYS A 679 -13.88 39.88 -12.81
CA CYS A 679 -14.10 38.83 -11.83
C CYS A 679 -15.43 38.12 -12.12
N LEU A 680 -15.38 36.80 -12.30
CA LEU A 680 -16.55 35.96 -12.56
C LEU A 680 -17.19 35.55 -11.24
N SER A 681 -18.50 35.70 -11.10
CA SER A 681 -19.25 35.19 -9.94
C SER A 681 -19.34 33.66 -10.01
N ALA A 682 -19.23 32.99 -8.86
CA ALA A 682 -19.54 31.57 -8.75
C ALA A 682 -21.06 31.30 -8.75
N ASN A 683 -21.87 32.33 -8.50
CA ASN A 683 -23.31 32.23 -8.39
C ASN A 683 -23.99 32.60 -9.72
N SER A 684 -24.72 31.66 -10.31
CA SER A 684 -25.48 31.90 -11.56
C SER A 684 -26.65 32.90 -11.40
N ALA A 685 -27.09 33.17 -10.17
CA ALA A 685 -28.11 34.15 -9.83
C ALA A 685 -27.65 35.02 -8.67
N VAL A 686 -28.27 36.19 -8.51
CA VAL A 686 -28.01 37.08 -7.36
C VAL A 686 -28.40 36.34 -6.07
N PRO A 687 -27.51 36.22 -5.08
CA PRO A 687 -27.84 35.60 -3.80
C PRO A 687 -29.03 36.29 -3.11
N ALA A 688 -29.83 35.55 -2.35
CA ALA A 688 -30.99 36.10 -1.63
C ALA A 688 -30.62 37.22 -0.64
N SER A 689 -29.38 37.20 -0.12
CA SER A 689 -28.80 38.25 0.72
C SER A 689 -28.54 39.58 -0.04
N GLY A 690 -28.55 39.54 -1.37
CA GLY A 690 -28.13 40.65 -2.24
C GLY A 690 -26.62 40.93 -2.20
N ILE A 691 -25.83 40.10 -1.50
CA ILE A 691 -24.38 40.22 -1.36
C ILE A 691 -23.71 39.00 -1.99
N ASP A 692 -22.81 39.25 -2.93
CA ASP A 692 -22.03 38.21 -3.61
C ASP A 692 -20.62 38.17 -3.01
N THR A 693 -20.36 37.15 -2.20
CA THR A 693 -19.08 36.93 -1.51
C THR A 693 -18.24 35.84 -2.16
N VAL A 694 -18.75 35.19 -3.21
CA VAL A 694 -18.18 33.96 -3.77
C VAL A 694 -17.88 34.15 -5.25
N TYR A 695 -16.61 34.10 -5.60
CA TYR A 695 -16.12 34.37 -6.95
C TYR A 695 -15.32 33.20 -7.47
N SER A 696 -15.37 32.99 -8.80
CA SER A 696 -14.70 31.86 -9.43
C SER A 696 -13.31 32.23 -9.96
N TRP A 697 -13.27 33.08 -10.98
CA TRP A 697 -12.02 33.40 -11.68
C TRP A 697 -11.82 34.91 -11.80
N LEU A 698 -10.57 35.34 -11.72
CA LEU A 698 -10.11 36.66 -12.12
C LEU A 698 -9.45 36.57 -13.49
N LEU A 699 -10.03 37.24 -14.47
CA LEU A 699 -9.49 37.41 -15.81
C LEU A 699 -8.74 38.75 -15.86
N THR A 700 -7.53 38.75 -16.40
CA THR A 700 -6.71 39.95 -16.55
C THR A 700 -6.28 40.12 -17.99
N PHE A 701 -6.58 41.28 -18.57
CA PHE A 701 -6.06 41.72 -19.86
C PHE A 701 -5.03 42.82 -19.60
N ALA A 702 -3.76 42.46 -19.71
CA ALA A 702 -2.65 43.40 -19.58
C ALA A 702 -2.17 43.81 -20.98
N PRO A 703 -2.02 45.11 -21.27
CA PRO A 703 -1.52 45.54 -22.58
C PRO A 703 -0.08 45.05 -22.80
N THR A 704 0.23 44.59 -24.01
CA THR A 704 1.60 44.18 -24.36
C THR A 704 2.50 45.40 -24.57
N SER A 705 3.83 45.23 -24.62
CA SER A 705 4.77 46.29 -25.02
C SER A 705 5.11 46.29 -26.52
N ALA A 706 4.45 45.46 -27.32
CA ALA A 706 4.75 45.29 -28.74
C ALA A 706 4.56 46.59 -29.55
N ALA A 707 5.41 46.81 -30.57
CA ALA A 707 5.36 47.98 -31.44
C ALA A 707 4.18 47.93 -32.44
N ASN A 708 3.85 46.75 -32.96
CA ASN A 708 2.74 46.52 -33.90
C ASN A 708 1.60 45.79 -33.18
N ARG A 709 0.76 46.54 -32.45
CA ARG A 709 -0.38 45.98 -31.71
C ARG A 709 -1.61 45.91 -32.60
N VAL A 710 -2.18 44.73 -32.72
CA VAL A 710 -3.48 44.48 -33.33
C VAL A 710 -4.50 44.33 -32.21
N ALA A 711 -5.35 45.35 -32.03
CA ALA A 711 -6.44 45.33 -31.07
C ALA A 711 -7.56 44.36 -31.50
N PRO A 712 -8.24 43.74 -30.53
CA PRO A 712 -9.44 42.98 -30.82
C PRO A 712 -10.60 43.93 -31.17
N ARG A 713 -11.48 43.47 -32.05
CA ARG A 713 -12.62 44.21 -32.61
C ARG A 713 -13.92 43.47 -32.29
N ALA A 714 -15.06 44.10 -32.51
CA ALA A 714 -16.32 43.39 -32.35
C ALA A 714 -16.42 42.16 -33.27
N GLY A 715 -16.99 41.08 -32.74
CA GLY A 715 -16.99 39.76 -33.34
C GLY A 715 -15.77 38.90 -33.02
N ASP A 716 -14.67 39.49 -32.52
CA ASP A 716 -13.52 38.70 -32.03
C ASP A 716 -13.89 38.04 -30.68
N LYS A 717 -13.46 36.79 -30.51
CA LYS A 717 -13.75 35.96 -29.33
C LYS A 717 -12.46 35.57 -28.64
N PHE A 718 -12.41 35.66 -27.32
CA PHE A 718 -11.34 35.03 -26.54
C PHE A 718 -11.91 33.83 -25.78
N THR A 719 -11.35 32.65 -26.03
CA THR A 719 -11.73 31.43 -25.32
C THR A 719 -10.75 31.16 -24.18
N PHE A 720 -11.26 31.08 -22.96
CA PHE A 720 -10.56 30.59 -21.77
C PHE A 720 -10.85 29.11 -21.61
N ARG A 721 -9.79 28.30 -21.59
CA ARG A 721 -9.87 26.86 -21.35
C ARG A 721 -9.38 26.53 -19.95
N THR A 722 -10.12 25.67 -19.27
CA THR A 722 -9.72 25.07 -18.00
C THR A 722 -9.54 23.56 -18.13
N SER A 723 -8.72 22.97 -17.25
CA SER A 723 -8.79 21.54 -16.99
C SER A 723 -10.12 21.21 -16.33
N LYS A 724 -10.75 20.12 -16.78
CA LYS A 724 -12.05 19.69 -16.27
C LYS A 724 -11.94 18.28 -15.70
N PRO A 725 -11.95 18.10 -14.37
CA PRO A 725 -12.14 16.77 -13.79
C PRO A 725 -13.46 16.16 -14.26
N PHE A 726 -13.53 14.82 -14.23
CA PHE A 726 -14.82 14.13 -14.33
C PHE A 726 -15.74 14.55 -13.18
N ARG A 727 -17.01 14.79 -13.49
CA ARG A 727 -18.00 15.27 -12.53
C ARG A 727 -19.30 14.50 -12.63
N THR A 728 -20.21 14.75 -11.69
CA THR A 728 -21.53 14.12 -11.69
C THR A 728 -22.22 14.35 -13.02
N GLY A 729 -22.62 13.25 -13.67
CA GLY A 729 -23.22 13.23 -15.00
C GLY A 729 -22.30 12.71 -16.11
N ASP A 730 -20.98 12.69 -15.89
CA ASP A 730 -20.05 12.03 -16.81
C ASP A 730 -20.17 10.50 -16.65
N ALA A 731 -20.35 9.80 -17.77
CA ALA A 731 -20.45 8.35 -17.78
C ALA A 731 -19.85 7.75 -19.05
N PHE A 732 -19.37 6.51 -18.93
CA PHE A 732 -18.83 5.72 -20.03
C PHE A 732 -19.44 4.33 -20.02
N THR A 733 -19.72 3.78 -21.20
CA THR A 733 -20.28 2.43 -21.32
C THR A 733 -19.46 1.58 -22.26
N PHE A 734 -19.33 0.29 -21.94
CA PHE A 734 -18.73 -0.68 -22.83
C PHE A 734 -19.32 -2.07 -22.60
N THR A 735 -19.20 -2.94 -23.60
CA THR A 735 -19.67 -4.33 -23.52
C THR A 735 -18.50 -5.25 -23.80
N THR A 736 -18.43 -6.33 -23.02
CA THR A 736 -17.42 -7.37 -23.20
C THR A 736 -18.02 -8.63 -23.78
N ALA A 737 -17.17 -9.40 -24.46
CA ALA A 737 -17.53 -10.68 -25.04
C ALA A 737 -16.51 -11.73 -24.59
N VAL A 738 -16.99 -12.88 -24.15
CA VAL A 738 -16.14 -14.01 -23.75
C VAL A 738 -15.27 -14.49 -24.91
N PRO A 739 -14.05 -14.99 -24.64
CA PRO A 739 -13.21 -15.61 -25.66
C PRO A 739 -13.89 -16.81 -26.30
N ASP A 740 -13.72 -16.96 -27.61
CA ASP A 740 -14.26 -18.08 -28.38
C ASP A 740 -13.15 -18.87 -29.08
N VAL A 741 -13.39 -20.16 -29.34
CA VAL A 741 -12.48 -21.05 -30.07
C VAL A 741 -13.11 -21.37 -31.43
N SER A 742 -12.61 -20.72 -32.48
CA SER A 742 -13.13 -20.91 -33.83
C SER A 742 -12.42 -22.05 -34.55
N SER A 743 -13.20 -22.98 -35.11
CA SER A 743 -12.70 -24.08 -35.92
C SER A 743 -12.02 -23.62 -37.21
N GLU A 744 -12.45 -22.51 -37.80
CA GLU A 744 -11.85 -21.90 -39.01
C GLU A 744 -10.46 -21.35 -38.71
N ARG A 745 -10.31 -20.67 -37.56
CA ARG A 745 -9.00 -20.21 -37.10
C ARG A 745 -8.10 -21.36 -36.68
N ALA A 746 -8.66 -22.42 -36.09
CA ALA A 746 -7.90 -23.61 -35.76
C ALA A 746 -7.35 -24.29 -37.02
N LYS A 747 -8.15 -24.38 -38.08
CA LYS A 747 -7.75 -24.93 -39.39
C LYS A 747 -6.53 -24.24 -39.99
N SER A 748 -6.48 -22.91 -39.93
CA SER A 748 -5.40 -22.13 -40.54
C SER A 748 -4.07 -22.18 -39.78
N VAL A 749 -4.05 -22.77 -38.58
CA VAL A 749 -2.84 -22.82 -37.71
C VAL A 749 -2.48 -24.23 -37.24
N LEU A 750 -3.05 -25.28 -37.85
CA LEU A 750 -2.72 -26.69 -37.54
C LEU A 750 -1.23 -27.02 -37.72
N ASP A 751 -0.56 -26.34 -38.65
CA ASP A 751 0.87 -26.47 -38.93
C ASP A 751 1.78 -25.93 -37.80
N ARG A 752 1.22 -25.12 -36.89
CA ARG A 752 1.93 -24.57 -35.72
C ARG A 752 1.98 -25.53 -34.54
N ILE A 753 1.31 -26.68 -34.62
CA ILE A 753 1.37 -27.70 -33.58
C ILE A 753 2.77 -28.29 -33.56
N ARG A 754 3.38 -28.29 -32.38
CA ARG A 754 4.75 -28.76 -32.18
C ARG A 754 4.87 -29.54 -30.90
N VAL A 755 5.81 -30.47 -30.90
CA VAL A 755 6.26 -31.22 -29.74
C VAL A 755 7.51 -30.57 -29.16
N VAL A 756 7.56 -30.31 -27.85
CA VAL A 756 8.64 -29.61 -27.16
C VAL A 756 9.06 -30.34 -25.87
N PRO A 757 10.38 -30.46 -25.59
CA PRO A 757 11.50 -30.10 -26.46
C PRO A 757 11.62 -31.11 -27.61
N ASN A 758 12.13 -30.65 -28.75
CA ASN A 758 12.42 -31.51 -29.88
C ASN A 758 13.67 -30.96 -30.60
N PRO A 759 14.82 -31.66 -30.55
CA PRO A 759 15.02 -32.96 -29.91
C PRO A 759 14.92 -32.90 -28.37
N TYR A 760 14.48 -33.99 -27.75
CA TYR A 760 14.67 -34.23 -26.32
C TYR A 760 16.06 -34.84 -26.13
N ILE A 761 16.96 -34.12 -25.46
CA ILE A 761 18.36 -34.53 -25.24
C ILE A 761 18.53 -34.84 -23.78
N ALA A 762 18.86 -36.08 -23.42
CA ALA A 762 19.09 -36.51 -22.04
C ALA A 762 18.08 -35.86 -21.07
N ARG A 763 18.42 -34.78 -20.39
CA ARG A 763 17.53 -34.03 -19.50
C ARG A 763 16.85 -32.85 -20.18
N SER A 764 15.57 -32.63 -19.89
CA SER A 764 14.89 -31.38 -20.26
C SER A 764 14.76 -30.40 -19.09
N ALA A 765 14.77 -29.09 -19.40
CA ALA A 765 14.43 -28.03 -18.46
C ALA A 765 12.95 -28.06 -17.99
N PHE A 766 12.10 -28.89 -18.61
CA PHE A 766 10.70 -29.08 -18.21
C PHE A 766 10.50 -30.21 -17.18
N GLU A 767 11.55 -30.93 -16.83
CA GLU A 767 11.49 -31.96 -15.79
C GLU A 767 11.43 -31.27 -14.41
N PRO A 768 10.46 -31.63 -13.54
CA PRO A 768 10.37 -31.04 -12.21
C PRO A 768 11.60 -31.39 -11.36
N ALA A 769 11.89 -30.55 -10.36
CA ALA A 769 12.87 -30.87 -9.33
C ALA A 769 12.47 -32.16 -8.59
N LEU A 770 13.46 -32.88 -8.06
CA LEU A 770 13.21 -34.08 -7.27
C LEU A 770 12.38 -33.70 -6.02
N PRO A 771 11.44 -34.56 -5.57
CA PRO A 771 10.68 -34.32 -4.36
C PRO A 771 11.57 -34.10 -3.14
N ALA A 772 11.08 -33.32 -2.17
CA ALA A 772 11.78 -33.07 -0.91
C ALA A 772 12.17 -34.39 -0.23
N GLY A 773 13.45 -34.52 0.16
CA GLY A 773 14.01 -35.75 0.73
C GLY A 773 14.68 -36.70 -0.28
N THR A 774 14.56 -36.45 -1.58
CA THR A 774 15.26 -37.24 -2.62
C THR A 774 16.49 -36.47 -3.12
N THR A 775 17.68 -36.88 -2.67
CA THR A 775 18.95 -36.20 -2.99
C THR A 775 19.63 -36.69 -4.28
N SER A 776 19.14 -37.78 -4.88
CA SER A 776 19.70 -38.35 -6.10
C SER A 776 18.64 -39.11 -6.91
N GLY A 777 18.87 -39.27 -8.22
CA GLY A 777 17.92 -39.89 -9.16
C GLY A 777 17.47 -38.94 -10.26
N ARG A 778 16.59 -39.41 -11.13
CA ARG A 778 16.04 -38.62 -12.25
C ARG A 778 14.55 -38.42 -12.04
N GLY A 779 14.07 -37.19 -12.26
CA GLY A 779 12.65 -36.88 -12.25
C GLY A 779 11.90 -37.56 -13.40
N GLU A 780 10.57 -37.40 -13.39
CA GLU A 780 9.72 -37.88 -14.48
C GLU A 780 10.05 -37.15 -15.79
N ARG A 781 10.28 -37.91 -16.87
CA ARG A 781 10.60 -37.35 -18.18
C ARG A 781 9.33 -36.79 -18.82
N ARG A 782 9.42 -35.63 -19.44
CA ARG A 782 8.24 -34.92 -19.97
C ARG A 782 8.50 -34.29 -21.33
N VAL A 783 7.54 -34.49 -22.24
CA VAL A 783 7.45 -33.82 -23.53
C VAL A 783 6.01 -33.32 -23.71
N TYR A 784 5.84 -32.14 -24.28
CA TYR A 784 4.52 -31.53 -24.50
C TYR A 784 4.23 -31.35 -25.98
N PHE A 785 3.04 -31.78 -26.41
CA PHE A 785 2.42 -31.26 -27.63
C PHE A 785 1.79 -29.91 -27.32
N THR A 786 2.01 -28.91 -28.16
CA THR A 786 1.59 -27.52 -27.92
C THR A 786 0.60 -27.05 -28.98
N ARG A 787 -0.35 -26.19 -28.58
CA ARG A 787 -1.45 -25.65 -29.41
C ARG A 787 -2.38 -26.73 -29.97
N VAL A 788 -2.55 -27.83 -29.25
CA VAL A 788 -3.42 -28.94 -29.65
C VAL A 788 -4.89 -28.46 -29.63
N PRO A 789 -5.65 -28.61 -30.73
CA PRO A 789 -7.08 -28.30 -30.78
C PRO A 789 -7.88 -29.10 -29.73
N LYS A 790 -9.02 -28.55 -29.30
CA LYS A 790 -9.92 -29.25 -28.36
C LYS A 790 -10.32 -30.63 -28.86
N GLU A 791 -10.38 -31.60 -27.95
CA GLU A 791 -10.83 -32.98 -28.18
C GLU A 791 -9.98 -33.76 -29.21
N SER A 792 -8.78 -33.28 -29.53
CA SER A 792 -7.89 -33.96 -30.47
C SER A 792 -7.34 -35.27 -29.92
N THR A 793 -7.12 -36.24 -30.82
CA THR A 793 -6.43 -37.49 -30.53
C THR A 793 -5.03 -37.48 -31.15
N ILE A 794 -4.00 -37.71 -30.32
CA ILE A 794 -2.60 -37.79 -30.75
C ILE A 794 -2.16 -39.25 -30.68
N ARG A 795 -1.77 -39.82 -31.81
CA ARG A 795 -1.26 -41.19 -31.93
C ARG A 795 0.23 -41.13 -32.24
N ILE A 796 1.04 -41.83 -31.44
CA ILE A 796 2.50 -41.80 -31.52
C ILE A 796 2.99 -43.16 -31.99
N TYR A 797 3.86 -43.15 -32.99
CA TYR A 797 4.34 -44.34 -33.69
C TYR A 797 5.86 -44.45 -33.68
N SER A 798 6.37 -45.68 -33.69
CA SER A 798 7.75 -45.98 -34.05
C SER A 798 7.99 -45.70 -35.54
N VAL A 799 9.25 -45.61 -35.98
CA VAL A 799 9.59 -45.55 -37.42
C VAL A 799 9.17 -46.79 -38.21
N ARG A 800 8.86 -47.90 -37.53
CA ARG A 800 8.34 -49.14 -38.14
C ARG A 800 6.82 -49.13 -38.28
N GLY A 801 6.13 -48.13 -37.70
CA GLY A 801 4.68 -48.00 -37.72
C GLY A 801 3.96 -48.58 -36.50
N ASP A 802 4.69 -49.05 -35.48
CA ASP A 802 4.08 -49.59 -34.26
C ASP A 802 3.46 -48.46 -33.43
N LEU A 803 2.21 -48.62 -32.98
CA LEU A 803 1.55 -47.64 -32.11
C LEU A 803 2.12 -47.76 -30.69
N ILE A 804 2.82 -46.72 -30.25
CA ILE A 804 3.48 -46.64 -28.94
C ILE A 804 2.51 -46.14 -27.86
N ARG A 805 1.77 -45.07 -28.17
CA ARG A 805 0.87 -44.41 -27.23
C ARG A 805 -0.22 -43.65 -27.97
N THR A 806 -1.41 -43.59 -27.38
CA THR A 806 -2.46 -42.65 -27.76
C THR A 806 -2.70 -41.69 -26.61
N LEU A 807 -2.71 -40.39 -26.92
CA LEU A 807 -3.01 -39.31 -25.98
C LEU A 807 -4.28 -38.60 -26.46
N LYS A 808 -5.05 -38.08 -25.51
CA LYS A 808 -6.25 -37.28 -25.79
C LYS A 808 -6.10 -35.91 -25.17
N GLN A 809 -6.52 -34.88 -25.90
CA GLN A 809 -6.74 -33.56 -25.34
C GLN A 809 -8.07 -33.59 -24.56
N ASP A 810 -8.11 -32.89 -23.43
CA ASP A 810 -9.14 -32.99 -22.38
C ASP A 810 -10.38 -32.10 -22.59
N GLY A 811 -10.49 -31.45 -23.74
CA GLY A 811 -11.55 -30.49 -24.10
C GLY A 811 -11.32 -29.06 -23.56
N THR A 812 -10.27 -28.83 -22.76
CA THR A 812 -10.02 -27.52 -22.15
C THR A 812 -9.40 -26.52 -23.13
N ASP A 813 -9.33 -25.24 -22.76
CA ASP A 813 -8.59 -24.22 -23.54
C ASP A 813 -7.06 -24.39 -23.45
N ASN A 814 -6.57 -25.31 -22.60
CA ASN A 814 -5.17 -25.64 -22.53
C ASN A 814 -4.76 -26.43 -23.77
N GLY A 815 -3.90 -25.83 -24.60
CA GLY A 815 -3.39 -26.46 -25.81
C GLY A 815 -2.21 -27.39 -25.56
N GLN A 816 -1.86 -27.68 -24.30
CA GLN A 816 -0.79 -28.61 -23.94
C GLN A 816 -1.30 -30.01 -23.64
N VAL A 817 -0.70 -31.00 -24.29
CA VAL A 817 -0.89 -32.42 -23.97
C VAL A 817 0.45 -33.03 -23.57
N LEU A 818 0.53 -33.55 -22.35
CA LEU A 818 1.73 -34.16 -21.79
C LEU A 818 1.92 -35.59 -22.31
N TRP A 819 3.16 -35.94 -22.61
CA TRP A 819 3.64 -37.31 -22.72
C TRP A 819 4.80 -37.54 -21.75
N ASP A 820 4.67 -38.58 -20.92
CA ASP A 820 5.65 -39.07 -19.96
C ASP A 820 6.77 -39.91 -20.58
N LEU A 821 6.81 -40.00 -21.92
CA LEU A 821 7.73 -40.83 -22.70
C LEU A 821 7.64 -42.33 -22.37
N ARG A 822 6.45 -42.79 -21.96
CA ARG A 822 6.15 -44.21 -21.78
C ARG A 822 5.22 -44.74 -22.86
N SER A 823 5.33 -46.04 -23.15
CA SER A 823 4.38 -46.76 -23.99
C SER A 823 3.02 -46.90 -23.29
N SER A 824 2.01 -47.42 -24.00
CA SER A 824 0.72 -47.79 -23.41
C SER A 824 0.83 -48.81 -22.26
N GLU A 825 1.91 -49.58 -22.23
CA GLU A 825 2.21 -50.60 -21.21
C GLU A 825 2.98 -50.01 -20.00
N GLY A 826 3.27 -48.71 -20.01
CA GLY A 826 4.01 -48.05 -18.93
C GLY A 826 5.53 -48.24 -18.99
N LEU A 827 6.06 -48.81 -20.08
CA LEU A 827 7.49 -48.99 -20.29
C LEU A 827 8.13 -47.73 -20.85
N ASP A 828 9.31 -47.38 -20.36
CA ASP A 828 10.10 -46.27 -20.90
C ASP A 828 10.50 -46.58 -22.35
N ILE A 829 10.30 -45.62 -23.24
CA ILE A 829 10.67 -45.77 -24.65
C ILE A 829 12.17 -45.57 -24.89
N ALA A 830 12.68 -46.16 -25.96
CA ALA A 830 14.08 -46.03 -26.37
C ALA A 830 14.40 -44.64 -26.98
N PHE A 831 15.68 -44.27 -27.00
CA PHE A 831 16.15 -43.13 -27.76
C PHE A 831 16.03 -43.42 -29.26
N GLY A 832 15.54 -42.46 -30.05
CA GLY A 832 15.26 -42.66 -31.47
C GLY A 832 14.31 -41.63 -32.06
N LEU A 833 13.94 -41.85 -33.33
CA LEU A 833 12.94 -41.06 -34.05
C LEU A 833 11.55 -41.67 -33.84
N TYR A 834 10.56 -40.80 -33.59
CA TYR A 834 9.15 -41.15 -33.46
C TYR A 834 8.32 -40.24 -34.37
N LEU A 835 7.21 -40.78 -34.87
CA LEU A 835 6.24 -40.06 -35.68
C LEU A 835 4.97 -39.85 -34.86
N TYR A 836 4.28 -38.74 -35.06
CA TYR A 836 2.96 -38.55 -34.48
C TYR A 836 1.95 -38.16 -35.55
N HIS A 837 0.71 -38.62 -35.36
CA HIS A 837 -0.47 -38.21 -36.12
C HIS A 837 -1.48 -37.62 -35.14
N LEU A 838 -1.83 -36.36 -35.34
CA LEU A 838 -2.84 -35.64 -34.59
C LEU A 838 -4.09 -35.51 -35.45
N ASP A 839 -5.20 -35.91 -34.87
CA ASP A 839 -6.52 -35.89 -35.48
C ASP A 839 -7.44 -35.01 -34.63
N ALA A 840 -7.84 -33.86 -35.18
CA ALA A 840 -8.67 -32.86 -34.52
C ALA A 840 -10.07 -32.83 -35.16
N PRO A 841 -11.12 -33.30 -34.45
CA PRO A 841 -12.48 -33.36 -34.97
C PRO A 841 -12.96 -32.00 -35.52
N GLY A 842 -13.51 -31.98 -36.73
CA GLY A 842 -14.04 -30.77 -37.37
C GLY A 842 -12.98 -29.73 -37.81
N VAL A 843 -11.73 -29.88 -37.40
CA VAL A 843 -10.60 -29.01 -37.74
C VAL A 843 -9.72 -29.64 -38.82
N GLY A 844 -9.25 -30.87 -38.65
CA GLY A 844 -8.40 -31.58 -39.62
C GLY A 844 -7.31 -32.42 -38.96
N THR A 845 -6.39 -32.96 -39.77
CA THR A 845 -5.31 -33.83 -39.31
C THR A 845 -3.93 -33.23 -39.60
N THR A 846 -2.96 -33.45 -38.72
CA THR A 846 -1.55 -33.09 -38.96
C THR A 846 -0.61 -34.19 -38.49
N THR A 847 0.60 -34.23 -39.05
CA THR A 847 1.64 -35.20 -38.70
C THR A 847 2.95 -34.50 -38.41
N GLY A 848 3.77 -35.08 -37.54
CA GLY A 848 5.12 -34.58 -37.31
C GLY A 848 6.07 -35.62 -36.74
N LYS A 849 7.25 -35.15 -36.35
CA LYS A 849 8.36 -36.00 -35.91
C LYS A 849 8.89 -35.53 -34.56
N LEU A 850 9.34 -36.47 -33.72
CA LEU A 850 10.02 -36.24 -32.45
C LEU A 850 11.34 -37.03 -32.43
N VAL A 851 12.43 -36.43 -31.96
CA VAL A 851 13.70 -37.13 -31.77
C VAL A 851 14.07 -37.16 -30.29
N LEU A 852 14.43 -38.35 -29.79
CA LEU A 852 14.95 -38.59 -28.45
C LEU A 852 16.44 -38.97 -28.56
N ILE A 853 17.30 -38.18 -27.95
CA ILE A 853 18.76 -38.31 -27.98
C ILE A 853 19.26 -38.60 -26.55
N LYS A 854 20.20 -39.55 -26.44
CA LYS A 854 20.79 -39.96 -25.16
C LYS A 854 21.81 -38.97 -24.65
#